data_AF-A0A9Q8W9T6-F1
#
_entry.id   AF-A0A9Q8W9T6-F1
#
_cell.length_a   1.000
_cell.length_b   1.000
_cell.length_c   1.000
_cell.angle_alpha   90.00
_cell.angle_beta   90.00
_cell.angle_gamma   90.00
#
_symmetry.space_group_name_H-M   'P 1'
#
loop_
_entity.id
_entity.type
_entity.pdbx_description
1 polymer ?
#
loop_
_entity_poly.entity_id
_entity_poly.type
_entity_poly.pdbx_seq_one_letter_code
_entity_poly.pdbx_strand_id
1 'polypeptide(L)'
;MRAQMNETEVFLPHPAVAQGRDDHLIDGGVTLTLTLTLTLTLTLTLQESWKTRGARVGSSTGKGKRVWNSMPPVSTYLYPPSLSPTSPRSVTFLDLSTEVAHLGRCCKISKLLLPSYLKSPIPFKRDVPYALSQRDCLHPAILASPLAAILPPKTSTYTTANMHIKAMLDESRRTGEPSFSFEYFPPKTAQGVQNLYDRMERMYHFGPKFIDITWGAGGRIAELTCEMVLQAQSIYGLETCMHLTCTDMGLEKVNDALRKAYKAGCTNILALRGDPPREQEKWEATDDGFRYAKDLVKHIRATYHDHFDIGVAGYPEGCDDNKDEEQLLDHLKEKVDMGATFIVTQMFYDGDNFVRWVGKVRERGITVPIIPGIMPIATYSSFLRRAKHMNCKVPEEWMAALEPIKNDDVAVREVGKGLVAEMCRKIVAAGIHHLHFYTMNLAQATRMVLEELEWMPTSDRPVKHALPWKQSLAHGRREEDVRPIFWKGRNKSYVLRTQDWDEFPNGRWGDSRSPAFGELDAYGIGLTGTNEQNRKKWGEPKSVKDIANIFVRYLETELDSLPWSEAPLTSEADPIREELIGLNKRGLLTINSQPAVDGVKSTHPVHGWGPANGYVYQKAYLELLVHPDVYHEIVARVEKNPDMTYYATTKNGNLKYNASNDSPNAVTWGVFPGKEIVQPTIVEGISFMAWKDEAFRLGIDWAHCFEAGSPSRTLVERIMNEWYLINIVNNDFHQKTALFDLLEGLEVKEYSDISAEPQTNGAVKEQQTNGSAPTAAGKRGSTLFFQQKTFSSGMFLSMAFKRQGEEETDRKGKQRSKCIYLNDTPIQTDHKFLFPNEKKMVRENYTNNQRARSFNTVYLQSQINLGSTVSSNYTSGVFPTW
;
A
#
# COMPACT_ATOMS: atom_id res chain seq x y z
N MET A 1 27.02 -34.10 -15.37
CA MET A 1 27.19 -33.22 -14.19
C MET A 1 25.87 -33.09 -13.44
N ARG A 2 25.90 -32.78 -12.14
CA ARG A 2 24.73 -32.48 -11.29
C ARG A 2 25.04 -31.23 -10.48
N ALA A 3 24.02 -30.40 -10.23
CA ALA A 3 23.94 -29.52 -9.08
C ALA A 3 22.53 -29.72 -8.49
N GLN A 4 22.44 -29.91 -7.17
CA GLN A 4 21.20 -30.23 -6.49
C GLN A 4 20.78 -29.04 -5.62
N MET A 5 19.49 -28.71 -5.63
CA MET A 5 18.86 -27.96 -4.55
C MET A 5 17.83 -28.88 -3.89
N ASN A 6 18.21 -29.44 -2.75
CA ASN A 6 17.29 -30.02 -1.79
C ASN A 6 17.16 -29.03 -0.64
N GLU A 7 15.96 -28.51 -0.40
CA GLU A 7 15.57 -28.08 0.94
C GLU A 7 14.66 -29.18 1.53
N THR A 8 14.73 -29.40 2.84
CA THR A 8 14.07 -30.56 3.48
C THR A 8 13.62 -30.19 4.89
N GLU A 9 12.31 -30.23 5.13
CA GLU A 9 11.70 -29.90 6.42
C GLU A 9 11.92 -31.01 7.45
N VAL A 10 12.59 -30.73 8.58
CA VAL A 10 12.52 -31.58 9.79
C VAL A 10 12.55 -30.72 11.07
N PHE A 11 11.52 -30.92 11.89
CA PHE A 11 11.35 -30.65 13.34
C PHE A 11 12.50 -30.05 14.17
N LEU A 12 12.13 -29.10 15.04
CA LEU A 12 12.86 -28.71 16.26
C LEU A 12 12.15 -29.21 17.53
N PRO A 13 12.87 -29.62 18.59
CA PRO A 13 12.32 -29.92 19.91
C PRO A 13 12.35 -28.71 20.87
N HIS A 14 11.58 -28.83 21.97
CA HIS A 14 11.50 -27.88 23.07
C HIS A 14 12.82 -27.67 23.83
N PRO A 15 13.13 -26.43 24.28
CA PRO A 15 13.85 -26.19 25.53
C PRO A 15 12.87 -25.96 26.71
N ALA A 16 13.37 -26.13 27.93
CA ALA A 16 12.61 -25.97 29.18
C ALA A 16 12.99 -24.69 29.94
N VAL A 17 12.09 -24.21 30.81
CA VAL A 17 12.33 -23.07 31.71
C VAL A 17 13.15 -23.52 32.92
N ALA A 18 14.17 -22.74 33.27
CA ALA A 18 14.88 -22.86 34.56
C ALA A 18 14.73 -21.55 35.34
N GLN A 19 14.20 -21.62 36.57
CA GLN A 19 14.19 -20.50 37.51
C GLN A 19 15.41 -20.56 38.43
N GLY A 20 16.13 -19.44 38.55
CA GLY A 20 17.02 -19.13 39.67
C GLY A 20 16.36 -18.07 40.57
N ARG A 21 16.72 -18.00 41.86
CA ARG A 21 15.94 -17.30 42.89
C ARG A 21 16.83 -16.67 43.98
N ASP A 22 16.18 -15.88 44.85
CA ASP A 22 16.55 -15.50 46.23
C ASP A 22 17.54 -14.32 46.44
N ASP A 23 16.95 -13.13 46.59
CA ASP A 23 16.93 -12.29 47.82
C ASP A 23 18.18 -12.12 48.72
N HIS A 24 18.48 -10.85 49.03
CA HIS A 24 18.73 -10.26 50.38
C HIS A 24 19.16 -8.78 50.20
N LEU A 25 19.04 -7.81 51.11
CA LEU A 25 18.03 -7.36 52.09
C LEU A 25 18.76 -6.35 53.04
N ILE A 26 18.16 -5.17 53.25
CA ILE A 26 18.17 -4.35 54.49
C ILE A 26 19.25 -3.25 54.77
N ASP A 27 18.70 -2.03 54.95
CA ASP A 27 19.01 -0.85 55.79
C ASP A 27 20.28 0.03 55.73
N GLY A 28 20.00 1.34 55.86
CA GLY A 28 20.92 2.46 56.08
C GLY A 28 20.27 3.80 55.66
N GLY A 29 19.59 4.52 56.57
CA GLY A 29 18.72 5.67 56.24
C GLY A 29 19.00 6.99 56.99
N VAL A 30 17.95 7.84 57.09
CA VAL A 30 17.84 9.13 57.84
C VAL A 30 18.51 10.35 57.17
N THR A 31 17.94 11.58 57.08
CA THR A 31 16.56 12.16 57.15
C THR A 31 16.64 13.66 56.75
N LEU A 32 15.65 14.26 56.06
CA LEU A 32 14.94 15.51 56.46
C LEU A 32 13.91 16.07 55.42
N THR A 33 12.62 15.93 55.77
CA THR A 33 11.59 17.00 55.87
C THR A 33 11.08 17.79 54.65
N LEU A 34 9.75 17.76 54.48
CA LEU A 34 8.92 18.55 53.55
C LEU A 34 8.66 19.99 54.05
N THR A 35 8.16 20.88 53.18
CA THR A 35 6.84 21.53 53.43
C THR A 35 6.14 21.87 52.11
N LEU A 36 4.83 21.60 52.02
CA LEU A 36 3.95 22.03 50.94
C LEU A 36 2.54 22.19 51.53
N THR A 37 1.91 23.36 51.35
CA THR A 37 0.66 23.71 52.06
C THR A 37 -0.49 23.95 51.09
N LEU A 38 -1.65 23.39 51.40
CA LEU A 38 -2.90 23.45 50.62
C LEU A 38 -4.06 23.69 51.60
N THR A 39 -5.11 24.42 51.20
CA THR A 39 -6.26 24.74 52.09
C THR A 39 -7.57 24.66 51.31
N LEU A 40 -8.65 24.22 51.98
CA LEU A 40 -9.82 23.59 51.35
C LEU A 40 -11.10 23.80 52.18
N THR A 41 -12.21 24.18 51.53
CA THR A 41 -13.59 24.16 52.07
C THR A 41 -14.54 23.92 50.88
N LEU A 42 -15.26 22.80 50.73
CA LEU A 42 -16.54 22.38 51.37
C LEU A 42 -17.70 23.38 51.12
N THR A 43 -18.94 23.01 50.74
CA THR A 43 -19.70 21.74 50.97
C THR A 43 -20.94 21.60 50.01
N LEU A 44 -21.34 20.37 49.60
CA LEU A 44 -22.72 19.76 49.49
C LEU A 44 -23.97 20.57 48.98
N THR A 45 -25.01 20.08 48.25
CA THR A 45 -25.35 18.79 47.51
C THR A 45 -26.63 18.92 46.61
N LEU A 46 -26.92 17.85 45.83
CA LEU A 46 -28.26 17.24 45.52
C LEU A 46 -29.18 17.68 44.34
N GLN A 47 -29.33 16.72 43.39
CA GLN A 47 -30.59 16.04 42.94
C GLN A 47 -31.41 16.52 41.71
N GLU A 48 -31.86 15.53 40.93
CA GLU A 48 -32.78 15.63 39.78
C GLU A 48 -34.27 15.56 40.16
N SER A 49 -35.17 16.04 39.28
CA SER A 49 -36.37 15.29 38.83
C SER A 49 -37.08 15.96 37.63
N TRP A 50 -38.10 15.29 37.06
CA TRP A 50 -38.79 15.64 35.81
C TRP A 50 -40.33 15.81 35.99
N LYS A 51 -40.98 16.29 34.91
CA LYS A 51 -42.43 16.18 34.53
C LYS A 51 -43.48 17.21 35.01
N THR A 52 -43.72 18.18 34.10
CA THR A 52 -45.03 18.54 33.49
C THR A 52 -46.27 18.88 34.35
N ARG A 53 -46.85 20.08 34.13
CA ARG A 53 -48.09 20.34 33.33
C ARG A 53 -48.61 21.78 33.53
N GLY A 54 -49.13 22.40 32.47
CA GLY A 54 -49.86 23.68 32.52
C GLY A 54 -50.09 24.25 31.12
N ALA A 55 -51.32 24.66 30.77
CA ALA A 55 -51.68 24.99 29.37
C ALA A 55 -52.64 26.18 29.23
N ARG A 56 -52.47 26.94 28.12
CA ARG A 56 -53.42 27.79 27.36
C ARG A 56 -52.70 28.18 26.04
N VAL A 57 -53.18 27.91 24.82
CA VAL A 57 -54.41 28.31 24.09
C VAL A 57 -54.26 29.65 23.36
N GLY A 58 -54.48 29.63 22.02
CA GLY A 58 -54.42 30.78 21.09
C GLY A 58 -53.28 30.63 20.07
N SER A 59 -53.40 30.14 18.83
CA SER A 59 -54.40 30.21 17.73
C SER A 59 -54.19 31.37 16.73
N SER A 60 -54.52 31.11 15.45
CA SER A 60 -54.24 31.89 14.21
C SER A 60 -52.77 31.87 13.71
N THR A 61 -52.37 31.63 12.45
CA THR A 61 -52.94 31.59 11.07
C THR A 61 -52.77 32.81 10.14
N GLY A 62 -51.51 33.14 9.80
CA GLY A 62 -51.05 33.20 8.39
C GLY A 62 -51.24 34.46 7.50
N LYS A 63 -50.54 34.44 6.34
CA LYS A 63 -50.59 35.36 5.16
C LYS A 63 -50.10 36.82 5.40
N GLY A 64 -48.81 37.17 5.24
CA GLY A 64 -48.03 37.13 3.99
C GLY A 64 -47.94 38.54 3.32
N LYS A 65 -47.01 38.74 2.35
CA LYS A 65 -46.66 40.02 1.64
C LYS A 65 -45.80 41.00 2.50
N ARG A 66 -44.93 41.88 1.97
CA ARG A 66 -44.34 42.12 0.62
C ARG A 66 -43.15 43.12 0.69
N VAL A 67 -42.30 43.12 -0.36
CA VAL A 67 -41.54 44.28 -0.91
C VAL A 67 -40.31 44.80 -0.12
N TRP A 68 -39.41 45.48 -0.86
CA TRP A 68 -38.08 45.99 -0.50
C TRP A 68 -38.11 47.37 0.19
N ASN A 69 -37.03 47.75 0.93
CA ASN A 69 -36.11 48.85 0.54
C ASN A 69 -34.99 49.18 1.56
N SER A 70 -33.83 49.62 1.01
CA SER A 70 -32.81 50.60 1.53
C SER A 70 -31.96 50.39 2.83
N MET A 71 -30.69 50.80 2.70
CA MET A 71 -29.57 51.07 3.65
C MET A 71 -29.83 52.18 4.70
N PRO A 72 -28.89 52.66 5.59
CA PRO A 72 -27.46 52.32 5.86
C PRO A 72 -27.10 52.07 7.36
N PRO A 73 -25.81 52.05 7.79
CA PRO A 73 -25.28 53.12 8.69
C PRO A 73 -23.75 53.46 8.53
N VAL A 74 -23.09 54.04 9.57
CA VAL A 74 -21.87 54.91 9.49
C VAL A 74 -20.80 54.75 10.61
N SER A 75 -19.51 54.91 10.23
CA SER A 75 -18.22 55.30 10.88
C SER A 75 -17.99 55.57 12.40
N THR A 76 -16.74 55.27 12.89
CA THR A 76 -15.77 56.05 13.76
C THR A 76 -14.71 55.09 14.40
N TYR A 77 -13.63 55.39 15.19
CA TYR A 77 -12.51 56.40 15.35
C TYR A 77 -11.59 55.91 16.52
N LEU A 78 -10.37 56.38 16.91
CA LEU A 78 -9.15 57.06 16.35
C LEU A 78 -8.03 57.09 17.47
N TYR A 79 -6.72 56.89 17.20
CA TYR A 79 -5.60 57.21 18.15
C TYR A 79 -4.25 57.64 17.42
N PRO A 80 -3.29 58.36 18.06
CA PRO A 80 -2.27 59.24 17.40
C PRO A 80 -0.78 59.04 17.89
N PRO A 81 0.22 59.97 17.74
CA PRO A 81 0.76 60.67 16.55
C PRO A 81 2.32 60.87 16.42
N SER A 82 2.79 61.08 15.18
CA SER A 82 3.84 62.03 14.65
C SER A 82 5.17 62.42 15.35
N LEU A 83 6.25 62.54 14.54
CA LEU A 83 7.03 63.80 14.32
C LEU A 83 7.90 63.76 13.04
N SER A 84 8.46 64.91 12.60
CA SER A 84 9.15 65.16 11.29
C SER A 84 10.14 66.35 11.40
N PRO A 85 10.73 67.00 10.35
CA PRO A 85 10.76 66.78 8.88
C PRO A 85 12.13 67.01 8.17
N THR A 86 12.22 66.82 6.83
CA THR A 86 12.86 67.75 5.86
C THR A 86 12.59 67.34 4.38
N SER A 87 12.78 68.27 3.42
CA SER A 87 12.46 68.16 1.97
C SER A 87 13.21 69.28 1.19
N PRO A 88 13.05 69.58 -0.14
CA PRO A 88 12.10 69.05 -1.15
C PRO A 88 12.64 68.83 -2.60
N ARG A 89 11.70 68.62 -3.56
CA ARG A 89 11.76 68.65 -5.05
C ARG A 89 12.06 67.29 -5.73
N SER A 90 11.47 66.92 -6.88
CA SER A 90 10.32 67.41 -7.71
C SER A 90 10.20 66.50 -8.97
N VAL A 91 9.06 66.20 -9.62
CA VAL A 91 7.62 66.58 -9.56
C VAL A 91 6.77 65.31 -9.85
N THR A 92 5.45 65.33 -9.66
CA THR A 92 4.46 64.29 -10.07
C THR A 92 3.47 64.79 -11.12
N PHE A 93 2.73 63.88 -11.78
CA PHE A 93 1.27 63.99 -11.92
C PHE A 93 0.61 62.61 -12.21
N LEU A 94 -0.68 62.51 -11.90
CA LEU A 94 -1.57 61.33 -11.94
C LEU A 94 -2.32 61.24 -13.32
N ASP A 95 -3.24 60.32 -13.65
CA ASP A 95 -4.15 59.53 -12.81
C ASP A 95 -4.71 58.23 -13.47
N LEU A 96 -5.51 57.48 -12.71
CA LEU A 96 -6.15 56.19 -13.01
C LEU A 96 -7.53 56.34 -13.69
N SER A 97 -8.02 55.28 -14.37
CA SER A 97 -9.39 54.75 -14.16
C SER A 97 -9.72 53.47 -14.97
N THR A 98 -10.75 52.80 -14.45
CA THR A 98 -11.46 51.54 -14.76
C THR A 98 -11.90 51.22 -16.22
N GLU A 99 -11.65 49.95 -16.61
CA GLU A 99 -12.65 48.90 -16.92
C GLU A 99 -13.54 48.91 -18.22
N VAL A 100 -13.86 47.69 -18.70
CA VAL A 100 -14.90 47.24 -19.67
C VAL A 100 -14.86 47.74 -21.13
N ALA A 101 -14.82 46.80 -22.11
CA ALA A 101 -15.84 46.60 -23.17
C ALA A 101 -15.34 45.91 -24.46
N HIS A 102 -16.18 45.04 -25.05
CA HIS A 102 -16.06 44.62 -26.44
C HIS A 102 -16.58 45.70 -27.41
N LEU A 103 -15.94 45.86 -28.58
CA LEU A 103 -16.55 45.58 -29.89
C LEU A 103 -15.54 45.80 -31.04
N GLY A 104 -15.70 45.08 -32.15
CA GLY A 104 -14.70 45.01 -33.22
C GLY A 104 -15.02 45.77 -34.51
N ARG A 105 -14.00 45.84 -35.38
CA ARG A 105 -14.05 46.01 -36.85
C ARG A 105 -12.64 45.70 -37.38
N CYS A 106 -12.43 44.73 -38.26
CA CYS A 106 -12.61 44.83 -39.72
C CYS A 106 -11.88 46.02 -40.37
N CYS A 107 -10.67 45.80 -40.93
CA CYS A 107 -10.51 45.72 -42.40
C CYS A 107 -9.07 45.42 -42.89
N LYS A 108 -9.01 44.63 -43.97
CA LYS A 108 -8.15 44.74 -45.19
C LYS A 108 -6.67 45.13 -45.00
N ILE A 109 -5.76 44.17 -45.20
CA ILE A 109 -5.08 43.86 -46.49
C ILE A 109 -4.06 44.92 -46.95
N SER A 110 -2.81 44.50 -47.05
CA SER A 110 -1.82 44.94 -48.06
C SER A 110 -0.88 43.76 -48.37
N LYS A 111 -0.22 43.78 -49.54
CA LYS A 111 0.57 42.66 -50.12
C LYS A 111 2.08 43.00 -50.20
N LEU A 112 2.85 42.03 -50.73
CA LEU A 112 4.17 42.13 -51.41
C LEU A 112 5.40 41.92 -50.49
N LEU A 113 6.48 41.21 -50.87
CA LEU A 113 6.76 40.26 -51.97
C LEU A 113 8.05 39.42 -51.70
N LEU A 114 8.05 38.11 -52.05
CA LEU A 114 9.17 37.27 -52.56
C LEU A 114 10.47 37.11 -51.71
N PRO A 115 11.46 36.25 -52.11
CA PRO A 115 11.45 35.10 -53.05
C PRO A 115 11.69 33.74 -52.31
N SER A 116 11.28 32.53 -52.70
CA SER A 116 10.98 31.82 -53.97
C SER A 116 12.17 31.15 -54.68
N TYR A 117 12.26 29.81 -54.63
CA TYR A 117 12.90 28.87 -55.61
C TYR A 117 12.99 27.44 -55.01
N LEU A 118 13.11 26.31 -55.75
CA LEU A 118 12.57 25.90 -57.07
C LEU A 118 12.84 24.39 -57.32
N LYS A 119 11.81 23.52 -57.55
CA LYS A 119 11.73 22.48 -58.63
C LYS A 119 10.60 21.44 -58.44
N SER A 120 10.21 20.81 -59.54
CA SER A 120 9.25 19.70 -59.76
C SER A 120 9.92 18.63 -60.68
N PRO A 121 9.32 17.53 -61.23
CA PRO A 121 7.88 17.22 -61.39
C PRO A 121 7.38 15.72 -61.31
N ILE A 122 6.05 15.54 -61.15
CA ILE A 122 5.06 14.70 -61.90
C ILE A 122 5.50 13.27 -62.35
N PRO A 123 4.76 12.18 -62.01
CA PRO A 123 3.37 11.91 -62.47
C PRO A 123 2.43 11.30 -61.38
N PHE A 124 1.21 10.75 -61.60
CA PHE A 124 0.44 10.37 -62.82
C PHE A 124 -1.11 10.59 -62.70
N LYS A 125 -1.93 9.52 -62.72
CA LYS A 125 -3.42 9.40 -62.77
C LYS A 125 -3.85 8.08 -62.09
N ARG A 126 -5.10 7.80 -61.66
CA ARG A 126 -6.43 7.88 -62.32
C ARG A 126 -7.57 7.88 -61.28
N ASP A 127 -8.86 8.19 -61.51
CA ASP A 127 -9.60 8.99 -62.52
C ASP A 127 -10.95 9.46 -61.89
N VAL A 128 -12.14 9.04 -62.36
CA VAL A 128 -13.53 9.52 -62.04
C VAL A 128 -14.59 8.45 -62.48
N PRO A 129 -15.96 8.54 -62.31
CA PRO A 129 -16.85 9.72 -62.38
C PRO A 129 -18.09 9.78 -61.42
N TYR A 130 -19.03 10.68 -61.74
CA TYR A 130 -20.17 11.17 -60.95
C TYR A 130 -21.52 10.91 -61.69
N ALA A 131 -22.58 10.47 -60.98
CA ALA A 131 -24.00 10.52 -61.40
C ALA A 131 -24.90 10.00 -60.25
N LEU A 132 -26.21 10.20 -60.14
CA LEU A 132 -27.18 11.30 -60.36
C LEU A 132 -28.59 10.66 -60.29
N SER A 133 -29.58 11.41 -59.78
CA SER A 133 -31.05 11.24 -59.91
C SER A 133 -31.85 10.18 -59.10
N GLN A 134 -32.57 10.71 -58.10
CA GLN A 134 -34.05 10.70 -57.91
C GLN A 134 -34.88 9.43 -57.56
N ARG A 135 -35.79 9.64 -56.58
CA ARG A 135 -37.10 8.99 -56.30
C ARG A 135 -37.10 7.60 -55.64
N ASP A 136 -38.07 7.22 -54.78
CA ASP A 136 -39.24 7.96 -54.23
C ASP A 136 -39.71 7.37 -52.87
N CYS A 137 -40.45 8.16 -52.06
CA CYS A 137 -41.37 7.74 -50.98
C CYS A 137 -40.79 7.01 -49.72
N LEU A 138 -41.40 7.01 -48.51
CA LEU A 138 -42.66 7.60 -47.99
C LEU A 138 -42.64 7.73 -46.42
N HIS A 139 -43.45 8.65 -45.87
CA HIS A 139 -44.05 8.64 -44.50
C HIS A 139 -43.16 8.97 -43.25
N PRO A 140 -43.76 9.32 -42.07
CA PRO A 140 -44.26 10.68 -41.83
C PRO A 140 -43.81 11.31 -40.47
N ALA A 141 -44.33 12.52 -40.16
CA ALA A 141 -43.89 13.37 -39.05
C ALA A 141 -44.38 12.94 -37.64
N ILE A 142 -43.61 13.37 -36.62
CA ILE A 142 -44.02 13.43 -35.21
C ILE A 142 -43.88 14.89 -34.71
N LEU A 143 -44.73 15.28 -33.75
CA LEU A 143 -44.96 16.65 -33.29
C LEU A 143 -43.83 17.22 -32.41
N ALA A 144 -43.73 18.55 -32.40
CA ALA A 144 -42.83 19.30 -31.53
C ALA A 144 -43.36 19.44 -30.09
N SER A 145 -42.43 19.56 -29.13
CA SER A 145 -42.65 20.02 -27.76
C SER A 145 -41.47 20.92 -27.36
N PRO A 146 -41.61 21.88 -26.42
CA PRO A 146 -40.84 23.12 -26.45
C PRO A 146 -39.42 23.04 -25.86
N LEU A 147 -38.61 24.05 -26.17
CA LEU A 147 -37.30 24.27 -25.56
C LEU A 147 -37.43 24.42 -24.02
N ALA A 148 -36.94 23.42 -23.29
CA ALA A 148 -36.41 23.67 -21.96
C ALA A 148 -35.09 24.44 -22.10
N ALA A 149 -34.89 25.49 -21.30
CA ALA A 149 -33.68 26.29 -21.37
C ALA A 149 -32.45 25.46 -20.94
N ILE A 150 -31.52 25.24 -21.88
CA ILE A 150 -30.21 24.66 -21.58
C ILE A 150 -29.41 25.70 -20.79
N LEU A 151 -29.53 25.67 -19.47
CA LEU A 151 -28.48 26.19 -18.60
C LEU A 151 -27.18 25.44 -18.97
N PRO A 152 -26.04 26.13 -19.13
CA PRO A 152 -24.79 25.44 -19.33
C PRO A 152 -24.56 24.49 -18.14
N PRO A 153 -24.09 23.25 -18.37
CA PRO A 153 -23.74 22.37 -17.26
C PRO A 153 -22.73 23.11 -16.38
N LYS A 154 -22.92 23.06 -15.05
CA LYS A 154 -21.91 23.54 -14.10
C LYS A 154 -20.58 22.94 -14.52
N THR A 155 -19.57 23.79 -14.72
CA THR A 155 -18.24 23.37 -15.16
C THR A 155 -17.73 22.29 -14.21
N SER A 156 -17.67 21.06 -14.70
CA SER A 156 -17.17 19.94 -13.90
C SER A 156 -15.70 20.19 -13.63
N THR A 157 -15.40 20.73 -12.46
CA THR A 157 -14.07 20.59 -11.89
C THR A 157 -13.76 19.09 -11.88
N TYR A 158 -12.62 18.70 -12.43
CA TYR A 158 -12.10 17.34 -12.23
C TYR A 158 -11.53 17.26 -10.81
N THR A 159 -12.45 17.26 -9.84
CA THR A 159 -12.23 17.05 -8.41
C THR A 159 -12.46 15.57 -8.13
N THR A 160 -11.42 14.86 -7.69
CA THR A 160 -11.35 13.38 -7.63
C THR A 160 -11.56 12.65 -8.97
N ALA A 161 -11.03 11.42 -9.07
CA ALA A 161 -11.56 10.47 -10.05
C ALA A 161 -12.98 10.05 -9.60
N ASN A 162 -13.86 9.68 -10.53
CA ASN A 162 -15.17 9.18 -10.11
C ASN A 162 -15.03 7.77 -9.53
N MET A 163 -15.08 7.68 -8.21
CA MET A 163 -14.80 6.47 -7.43
C MET A 163 -15.92 5.40 -7.53
N HIS A 164 -17.06 5.73 -8.13
CA HIS A 164 -18.15 4.77 -8.38
C HIS A 164 -17.80 3.84 -9.55
N ILE A 165 -17.84 2.53 -9.31
CA ILE A 165 -17.50 1.49 -10.31
C ILE A 165 -18.27 1.68 -11.62
N LYS A 166 -19.57 2.00 -11.55
CA LYS A 166 -20.41 2.29 -12.72
C LYS A 166 -19.79 3.38 -13.61
N ALA A 167 -19.24 4.44 -13.03
CA ALA A 167 -18.61 5.52 -13.78
C ALA A 167 -17.28 5.08 -14.43
N MET A 168 -16.50 4.22 -13.76
CA MET A 168 -15.28 3.61 -14.33
C MET A 168 -15.61 2.69 -15.51
N LEU A 169 -16.72 1.94 -15.42
CA LEU A 169 -17.21 1.06 -16.47
C LEU A 169 -17.80 1.85 -17.65
N ASP A 170 -18.56 2.91 -17.39
CA ASP A 170 -19.05 3.84 -18.41
C ASP A 170 -17.89 4.56 -19.12
N GLU A 171 -16.78 4.88 -18.42
CA GLU A 171 -15.56 5.39 -19.05
C GLU A 171 -14.90 4.36 -19.98
N SER A 172 -14.64 3.14 -19.50
CA SER A 172 -14.00 2.08 -20.30
C SER A 172 -14.84 1.72 -21.52
N ARG A 173 -16.18 1.69 -21.39
CA ARG A 173 -17.11 1.52 -22.51
C ARG A 173 -17.11 2.71 -23.49
N ARG A 174 -16.99 3.96 -23.00
CA ARG A 174 -16.97 5.17 -23.84
C ARG A 174 -15.67 5.34 -24.63
N THR A 175 -14.54 4.91 -24.05
CA THR A 175 -13.21 5.02 -24.68
C THR A 175 -12.86 3.79 -25.53
N GLY A 176 -13.42 2.62 -25.19
CA GLY A 176 -12.96 1.33 -25.70
C GLY A 176 -11.65 0.85 -25.07
N GLU A 177 -11.00 1.67 -24.22
CA GLU A 177 -9.80 1.27 -23.49
C GLU A 177 -10.13 0.10 -22.54
N PRO A 178 -9.47 -1.06 -22.68
CA PRO A 178 -9.71 -2.17 -21.77
C PRO A 178 -9.20 -1.85 -20.35
N SER A 179 -9.89 -2.37 -19.35
CA SER A 179 -9.58 -2.16 -17.94
C SER A 179 -9.88 -3.40 -17.10
N PHE A 180 -9.44 -3.43 -15.85
CA PHE A 180 -9.61 -4.59 -14.98
C PHE A 180 -9.62 -4.26 -13.49
N SER A 181 -10.00 -5.26 -12.69
CA SER A 181 -10.07 -5.24 -11.22
C SER A 181 -9.60 -6.58 -10.63
N PHE A 182 -9.34 -6.62 -9.32
CA PHE A 182 -8.79 -7.78 -8.62
C PHE A 182 -9.59 -8.18 -7.37
N GLU A 183 -10.03 -9.44 -7.26
CA GLU A 183 -10.56 -9.98 -6.00
C GLU A 183 -9.43 -10.46 -5.07
N TYR A 184 -9.53 -10.12 -3.79
CA TYR A 184 -8.72 -10.67 -2.70
C TYR A 184 -9.60 -11.19 -1.56
N PHE A 185 -9.14 -12.20 -0.82
CA PHE A 185 -9.84 -12.72 0.35
C PHE A 185 -9.07 -12.52 1.66
N PRO A 186 -9.74 -12.22 2.79
CA PRO A 186 -9.11 -12.12 4.11
C PRO A 186 -8.27 -13.35 4.48
N PRO A 187 -6.94 -13.19 4.69
CA PRO A 187 -6.07 -14.27 5.12
C PRO A 187 -6.37 -14.75 6.55
N LYS A 188 -6.01 -16.02 6.85
CA LYS A 188 -6.30 -16.65 8.14
C LYS A 188 -5.29 -16.34 9.26
N THR A 189 -4.22 -15.61 8.97
CA THR A 189 -3.11 -15.34 9.90
C THR A 189 -2.56 -13.93 9.67
N ALA A 190 -2.04 -13.29 10.73
CA ALA A 190 -1.46 -11.94 10.63
C ALA A 190 -0.33 -11.84 9.59
N GLN A 191 0.56 -12.84 9.53
CA GLN A 191 1.58 -12.91 8.48
C GLN A 191 0.95 -13.04 7.08
N GLY A 192 -0.16 -13.76 6.95
CA GLY A 192 -0.92 -13.84 5.69
C GLY A 192 -1.51 -12.48 5.28
N VAL A 193 -1.98 -11.68 6.24
CA VAL A 193 -2.50 -10.32 6.03
C VAL A 193 -1.38 -9.39 5.53
N GLN A 194 -0.22 -9.35 6.20
CA GLN A 194 0.91 -8.54 5.73
C GLN A 194 1.40 -8.98 4.34
N ASN A 195 1.58 -10.29 4.14
CA ASN A 195 1.94 -10.86 2.83
C ASN A 195 0.89 -10.59 1.73
N LEU A 196 -0.33 -10.16 2.08
CA LEU A 196 -1.36 -9.71 1.15
C LEU A 196 -1.28 -8.21 0.90
N TYR A 197 -1.10 -7.38 1.93
CA TYR A 197 -0.84 -5.95 1.77
C TYR A 197 0.37 -5.68 0.87
N ASP A 198 1.51 -6.36 1.07
CA ASP A 198 2.69 -6.22 0.21
C ASP A 198 2.38 -6.60 -1.26
N ARG A 199 1.44 -7.54 -1.46
CA ARG A 199 1.01 -7.98 -2.79
C ARG A 199 0.05 -6.98 -3.44
N MET A 200 -0.86 -6.40 -2.67
CA MET A 200 -1.75 -5.33 -3.12
C MET A 200 -0.93 -4.10 -3.54
N GLU A 201 0.11 -3.75 -2.78
CA GLU A 201 1.06 -2.69 -3.17
C GLU A 201 1.77 -3.02 -4.49
N ARG A 202 2.34 -4.22 -4.66
CA ARG A 202 2.97 -4.60 -5.95
C ARG A 202 1.96 -4.65 -7.11
N MET A 203 0.71 -5.04 -6.86
CA MET A 203 -0.34 -5.13 -7.90
C MET A 203 -1.03 -3.79 -8.20
N TYR A 204 -0.92 -2.77 -7.32
CA TYR A 204 -1.29 -1.38 -7.62
C TYR A 204 -0.58 -0.89 -8.90
N HIS A 205 0.71 -1.23 -9.04
CA HIS A 205 1.52 -0.87 -10.22
C HIS A 205 1.13 -1.60 -11.51
N PHE A 206 0.14 -2.50 -11.49
CA PHE A 206 -0.45 -3.05 -12.72
C PHE A 206 -1.53 -2.10 -13.28
N GLY A 207 -2.07 -1.17 -12.46
CA GLY A 207 -3.11 -0.23 -12.85
C GLY A 207 -4.56 -0.75 -12.83
N PRO A 208 -5.00 -1.56 -11.84
CA PRO A 208 -6.42 -1.90 -11.70
C PRO A 208 -7.26 -0.65 -11.43
N LYS A 209 -8.52 -0.64 -11.91
CA LYS A 209 -9.48 0.45 -11.64
C LYS A 209 -10.02 0.42 -10.20
N PHE A 210 -10.23 -0.79 -9.67
CA PHE A 210 -10.67 -1.06 -8.30
C PHE A 210 -10.24 -2.48 -7.89
N ILE A 211 -10.38 -2.80 -6.61
CA ILE A 211 -10.22 -4.15 -6.04
C ILE A 211 -11.50 -4.56 -5.31
N ASP A 212 -11.68 -5.86 -5.10
CA ASP A 212 -12.78 -6.40 -4.29
C ASP A 212 -12.19 -7.16 -3.10
N ILE A 213 -12.81 -7.05 -1.92
CA ILE A 213 -12.40 -7.80 -0.72
C ILE A 213 -13.57 -8.67 -0.24
N THR A 214 -13.37 -9.99 -0.26
CA THR A 214 -14.43 -10.97 -0.01
C THR A 214 -14.87 -10.99 1.44
N TRP A 215 -16.16 -11.18 1.68
CA TRP A 215 -16.74 -11.33 3.01
C TRP A 215 -16.68 -12.79 3.48
N GLY A 216 -16.22 -13.03 4.70
CA GLY A 216 -16.18 -14.37 5.30
C GLY A 216 -17.58 -14.89 5.65
N ALA A 217 -17.90 -16.14 5.26
CA ALA A 217 -19.19 -16.78 5.53
C ALA A 217 -19.60 -16.71 7.01
N GLY A 218 -20.87 -16.40 7.26
CA GLY A 218 -21.44 -16.18 8.59
C GLY A 218 -20.86 -14.96 9.36
N GLY A 219 -20.17 -14.04 8.67
CA GLY A 219 -19.53 -12.88 9.28
C GLY A 219 -18.34 -13.20 10.17
N ARG A 220 -17.84 -14.44 10.20
CA ARG A 220 -16.73 -14.87 11.10
C ARG A 220 -15.40 -14.15 10.86
N ILE A 221 -15.27 -13.36 9.77
CA ILE A 221 -14.10 -12.56 9.40
C ILE A 221 -14.53 -11.12 8.98
N ALA A 222 -15.69 -10.66 9.46
CA ALA A 222 -16.27 -9.35 9.13
C ALA A 222 -15.34 -8.17 9.48
N GLU A 223 -14.69 -8.23 10.64
CA GLU A 223 -13.87 -7.13 11.17
C GLU A 223 -12.60 -6.93 10.36
N LEU A 224 -11.85 -8.00 10.09
CA LEU A 224 -10.69 -7.98 9.21
C LEU A 224 -11.06 -7.58 7.76
N THR A 225 -12.27 -7.90 7.29
CA THR A 225 -12.76 -7.41 5.99
C THR A 225 -12.88 -5.87 6.00
N CYS A 226 -13.49 -5.31 7.05
CA CYS A 226 -13.61 -3.85 7.22
C CYS A 226 -12.24 -3.17 7.41
N GLU A 227 -11.33 -3.80 8.16
CA GLU A 227 -9.95 -3.33 8.36
C GLU A 227 -9.17 -3.29 7.04
N MET A 228 -9.22 -4.36 6.25
CA MET A 228 -8.54 -4.41 4.95
C MET A 228 -9.10 -3.38 3.96
N VAL A 229 -10.42 -3.11 3.98
CA VAL A 229 -11.04 -2.02 3.19
C VAL A 229 -10.51 -0.66 3.63
N LEU A 230 -10.40 -0.41 4.94
CA LEU A 230 -9.81 0.83 5.47
C LEU A 230 -8.35 0.98 5.03
N GLN A 231 -7.52 -0.06 5.18
CA GLN A 231 -6.11 -0.04 4.78
C GLN A 231 -5.92 0.15 3.27
N ALA A 232 -6.77 -0.50 2.45
CA ALA A 232 -6.75 -0.37 0.99
C ALA A 232 -7.05 1.07 0.53
N GLN A 233 -8.09 1.69 1.09
CA GLN A 233 -8.46 3.06 0.79
C GLN A 233 -7.45 4.08 1.36
N SER A 234 -7.00 3.90 2.61
CA SER A 234 -6.19 4.91 3.31
C SER A 234 -4.71 4.91 2.92
N ILE A 235 -4.06 3.75 2.88
CA ILE A 235 -2.60 3.61 2.72
C ILE A 235 -2.24 3.22 1.28
N TYR A 236 -2.97 2.26 0.69
CA TYR A 236 -2.63 1.72 -0.63
C TYR A 236 -3.28 2.47 -1.80
N GLY A 237 -4.20 3.41 -1.53
CA GLY A 237 -4.85 4.23 -2.58
C GLY A 237 -5.64 3.41 -3.59
N LEU A 238 -6.24 2.30 -3.15
CA LEU A 238 -6.98 1.35 -3.98
C LEU A 238 -8.49 1.49 -3.69
N GLU A 239 -9.26 1.98 -4.67
CA GLU A 239 -10.72 1.96 -4.57
C GLU A 239 -11.19 0.52 -4.40
N THR A 240 -12.02 0.29 -3.38
CA THR A 240 -12.31 -1.04 -2.89
C THR A 240 -13.82 -1.28 -2.87
N CYS A 241 -14.27 -2.32 -3.57
CA CYS A 241 -15.59 -2.89 -3.37
C CYS A 241 -15.58 -3.82 -2.16
N MET A 242 -16.36 -3.49 -1.12
CA MET A 242 -16.54 -4.38 0.03
C MET A 242 -17.67 -5.38 -0.27
N HIS A 243 -17.39 -6.68 -0.23
CA HIS A 243 -18.45 -7.69 -0.24
C HIS A 243 -19.25 -7.60 1.07
N LEU A 244 -20.56 -7.84 1.02
CA LEU A 244 -21.40 -7.90 2.21
C LEU A 244 -22.51 -8.95 2.02
N THR A 245 -22.59 -9.92 2.94
CA THR A 245 -23.58 -11.01 2.91
C THR A 245 -24.70 -10.80 3.92
N CYS A 246 -25.91 -11.29 3.63
CA CYS A 246 -26.99 -11.34 4.62
C CYS A 246 -26.95 -12.56 5.56
N THR A 247 -26.30 -13.67 5.18
CA THR A 247 -26.20 -14.87 6.03
C THR A 247 -25.54 -14.57 7.38
N ASP A 248 -26.22 -14.93 8.47
CA ASP A 248 -25.89 -14.67 9.90
C ASP A 248 -25.68 -13.19 10.29
N MET A 249 -26.13 -12.27 9.43
CA MET A 249 -25.94 -10.84 9.54
C MET A 249 -27.27 -10.11 9.80
N GLY A 250 -27.67 -10.12 11.08
CA GLY A 250 -28.79 -9.29 11.57
C GLY A 250 -28.54 -7.79 11.39
N LEU A 251 -29.62 -7.01 11.43
CA LEU A 251 -29.66 -5.59 11.00
C LEU A 251 -28.50 -4.74 11.55
N GLU A 252 -28.21 -4.81 12.85
CA GLU A 252 -27.13 -3.99 13.42
C GLU A 252 -25.71 -4.38 12.97
N LYS A 253 -25.45 -5.64 12.63
CA LYS A 253 -24.15 -6.03 12.06
C LYS A 253 -23.99 -5.47 10.64
N VAL A 254 -25.08 -5.46 9.85
CA VAL A 254 -25.10 -4.87 8.50
C VAL A 254 -24.93 -3.37 8.58
N ASN A 255 -25.65 -2.70 9.48
CA ASN A 255 -25.50 -1.28 9.75
C ASN A 255 -24.06 -0.94 10.16
N ASP A 256 -23.44 -1.74 11.03
CA ASP A 256 -22.06 -1.51 11.47
C ASP A 256 -21.03 -1.69 10.35
N ALA A 257 -21.15 -2.73 9.54
CA ALA A 257 -20.30 -2.94 8.37
C ALA A 257 -20.41 -1.77 7.36
N LEU A 258 -21.63 -1.30 7.09
CA LEU A 258 -21.87 -0.15 6.21
C LEU A 258 -21.33 1.17 6.81
N ARG A 259 -21.47 1.39 8.13
CA ARG A 259 -20.88 2.54 8.84
C ARG A 259 -19.34 2.52 8.74
N LYS A 260 -18.73 1.34 8.91
CA LYS A 260 -17.28 1.13 8.76
C LYS A 260 -16.81 1.40 7.33
N ALA A 261 -17.50 0.87 6.32
CA ALA A 261 -17.22 1.14 4.92
C ALA A 261 -17.33 2.64 4.58
N TYR A 262 -18.41 3.30 4.99
CA TYR A 262 -18.61 4.74 4.79
C TYR A 262 -17.47 5.57 5.40
N LYS A 263 -17.10 5.29 6.66
CA LYS A 263 -15.98 5.95 7.37
C LYS A 263 -14.61 5.65 6.75
N ALA A 264 -14.42 4.47 6.17
CA ALA A 264 -13.21 4.13 5.41
C ALA A 264 -13.08 4.90 4.08
N GLY A 265 -14.10 5.67 3.68
CA GLY A 265 -14.15 6.31 2.36
C GLY A 265 -14.48 5.31 1.24
N CYS A 266 -15.10 4.18 1.55
CA CYS A 266 -15.57 3.24 0.52
C CYS A 266 -16.82 3.78 -0.19
N THR A 267 -16.84 3.64 -1.51
CA THR A 267 -17.94 4.07 -2.40
C THR A 267 -18.62 2.90 -3.13
N ASN A 268 -18.25 1.65 -2.85
CA ASN A 268 -18.74 0.48 -3.60
C ASN A 268 -19.00 -0.75 -2.69
N ILE A 269 -20.18 -1.37 -2.80
CA ILE A 269 -20.58 -2.57 -2.03
C ILE A 269 -21.04 -3.68 -2.98
N LEU A 270 -20.49 -4.90 -2.86
CA LEU A 270 -21.03 -6.08 -3.54
C LEU A 270 -22.04 -6.77 -2.62
N ALA A 271 -23.32 -6.55 -2.88
CA ALA A 271 -24.43 -7.08 -2.08
C ALA A 271 -24.70 -8.56 -2.46
N LEU A 272 -24.43 -9.45 -1.52
CA LEU A 272 -24.50 -10.90 -1.68
C LEU A 272 -25.51 -11.52 -0.72
N ARG A 273 -25.97 -12.75 -1.02
CA ARG A 273 -26.68 -13.56 -0.02
C ARG A 273 -25.70 -14.06 1.03
N GLY A 274 -24.64 -14.73 0.57
CA GLY A 274 -23.79 -15.59 1.39
C GLY A 274 -24.16 -17.06 1.20
N ASP A 275 -23.20 -17.92 1.53
CA ASP A 275 -23.36 -19.37 1.56
C ASP A 275 -23.83 -19.80 2.96
N PRO A 276 -24.66 -20.85 3.09
CA PRO A 276 -25.07 -21.35 4.40
C PRO A 276 -23.86 -21.78 5.26
N PRO A 277 -23.96 -21.73 6.60
CA PRO A 277 -22.89 -22.21 7.48
C PRO A 277 -22.52 -23.66 7.14
N ARG A 278 -21.23 -23.98 7.11
CA ARG A 278 -20.69 -25.31 6.74
C ARG A 278 -21.21 -26.50 7.57
N GLU A 279 -21.92 -26.20 8.64
CA GLU A 279 -22.46 -27.13 9.63
C GLU A 279 -23.98 -27.35 9.41
N GLN A 280 -24.60 -26.69 8.42
CA GLN A 280 -26.04 -26.73 8.11
C GLN A 280 -26.27 -26.73 6.59
N GLU A 281 -26.95 -27.75 6.05
CA GLU A 281 -27.29 -27.82 4.61
C GLU A 281 -28.34 -26.78 4.18
N LYS A 282 -29.06 -26.18 5.14
CA LYS A 282 -30.05 -25.12 4.90
C LYS A 282 -29.92 -24.07 5.99
N TRP A 283 -29.90 -22.81 5.55
CA TRP A 283 -29.92 -21.64 6.42
C TRP A 283 -31.33 -21.05 6.45
N GLU A 284 -31.83 -20.77 7.65
CA GLU A 284 -33.04 -19.98 7.86
C GLU A 284 -32.64 -18.56 8.29
N ALA A 285 -33.36 -17.56 7.80
CA ALA A 285 -33.08 -16.17 8.15
C ALA A 285 -33.35 -15.94 9.65
N THR A 286 -32.50 -15.14 10.30
CA THR A 286 -32.77 -14.67 11.66
C THR A 286 -34.09 -13.89 11.67
N ASP A 287 -34.78 -13.87 12.82
CA ASP A 287 -35.91 -12.95 13.02
C ASP A 287 -35.48 -11.51 12.70
N ASP A 288 -36.39 -10.74 12.09
CA ASP A 288 -36.15 -9.42 11.48
C ASP A 288 -35.01 -9.34 10.42
N GLY A 289 -34.56 -10.49 9.90
CA GLY A 289 -33.36 -10.61 9.06
C GLY A 289 -33.54 -10.45 7.55
N PHE A 290 -32.44 -10.07 6.90
CA PHE A 290 -32.27 -10.06 5.44
C PHE A 290 -32.27 -11.50 4.88
N ARG A 291 -33.17 -11.83 3.95
CA ARG A 291 -33.29 -13.20 3.41
C ARG A 291 -32.57 -13.39 2.07
N TYR A 292 -32.52 -12.34 1.25
CA TYR A 292 -31.96 -12.33 -0.09
C TYR A 292 -31.10 -11.09 -0.32
N ALA A 293 -30.15 -11.16 -1.26
CA ALA A 293 -29.31 -10.02 -1.63
C ALA A 293 -30.11 -8.76 -2.03
N LYS A 294 -31.31 -8.91 -2.62
CA LYS A 294 -32.19 -7.78 -2.97
C LYS A 294 -32.68 -6.98 -1.74
N ASP A 295 -32.79 -7.64 -0.59
CA ASP A 295 -33.22 -7.01 0.65
C ASP A 295 -32.09 -6.11 1.19
N LEU A 296 -30.84 -6.57 1.06
CA LEU A 296 -29.64 -5.79 1.36
C LEU A 296 -29.46 -4.60 0.40
N VAL A 297 -29.63 -4.80 -0.92
CA VAL A 297 -29.62 -3.72 -1.93
C VAL A 297 -30.63 -2.62 -1.54
N LYS A 298 -31.88 -3.03 -1.26
CA LYS A 298 -32.98 -2.13 -0.88
C LYS A 298 -32.65 -1.34 0.40
N HIS A 299 -32.05 -1.98 1.41
CA HIS A 299 -31.66 -1.32 2.66
C HIS A 299 -30.52 -0.33 2.46
N ILE A 300 -29.47 -0.70 1.73
CA ILE A 300 -28.37 0.23 1.42
C ILE A 300 -28.90 1.47 0.67
N ARG A 301 -29.78 1.29 -0.32
CA ARG A 301 -30.44 2.42 -1.03
C ARG A 301 -31.32 3.27 -0.11
N ALA A 302 -32.04 2.66 0.83
CA ALA A 302 -32.88 3.38 1.78
C ALA A 302 -32.06 4.19 2.80
N THR A 303 -30.89 3.68 3.23
CA THR A 303 -30.07 4.29 4.30
C THR A 303 -28.98 5.23 3.79
N TYR A 304 -28.38 4.94 2.63
CA TYR A 304 -27.22 5.67 2.08
C TYR A 304 -27.49 6.32 0.70
N HIS A 305 -28.70 6.19 0.16
CA HIS A 305 -29.11 6.74 -1.13
C HIS A 305 -28.11 6.34 -2.24
N ASP A 306 -27.46 7.32 -2.88
CA ASP A 306 -26.53 7.11 -3.99
C ASP A 306 -25.05 7.13 -3.57
N HIS A 307 -24.72 7.20 -2.26
CA HIS A 307 -23.32 7.18 -1.78
C HIS A 307 -22.58 5.90 -2.17
N PHE A 308 -23.26 4.76 -2.14
CA PHE A 308 -22.69 3.48 -2.58
C PHE A 308 -23.14 3.15 -3.99
N ASP A 309 -22.20 2.82 -4.87
CA ASP A 309 -22.50 1.92 -5.98
C ASP A 309 -22.70 0.50 -5.43
N ILE A 310 -23.71 -0.21 -5.94
CA ILE A 310 -24.12 -1.52 -5.39
C ILE A 310 -24.05 -2.57 -6.49
N GLY A 311 -23.06 -3.45 -6.39
CA GLY A 311 -22.94 -4.63 -7.23
C GLY A 311 -23.84 -5.76 -6.73
N VAL A 312 -24.21 -6.68 -7.62
CA VAL A 312 -24.81 -7.98 -7.25
C VAL A 312 -24.25 -9.13 -8.07
N ALA A 313 -24.21 -10.34 -7.49
CA ALA A 313 -23.76 -11.53 -8.19
C ALA A 313 -24.71 -11.95 -9.34
N GLY A 314 -24.14 -12.32 -10.49
CA GLY A 314 -24.78 -12.98 -11.63
C GLY A 314 -24.17 -14.37 -11.88
N TYR A 315 -24.92 -15.27 -12.52
CA TYR A 315 -24.57 -16.68 -12.64
C TYR A 315 -24.81 -17.21 -14.07
N PRO A 316 -23.81 -17.17 -14.96
CA PRO A 316 -23.94 -17.59 -16.38
C PRO A 316 -24.20 -19.09 -16.60
N GLU A 317 -24.03 -19.90 -15.56
CA GLU A 317 -24.16 -21.37 -15.59
C GLU A 317 -25.07 -21.90 -14.45
N GLY A 318 -25.85 -21.01 -13.82
CA GLY A 318 -26.65 -21.31 -12.63
C GLY A 318 -25.86 -21.27 -11.31
N CYS A 319 -26.50 -21.65 -10.21
CA CYS A 319 -25.87 -21.78 -8.90
C CYS A 319 -26.24 -23.11 -8.22
N ASP A 320 -25.61 -23.43 -7.09
CA ASP A 320 -25.79 -24.73 -6.43
C ASP A 320 -27.24 -24.97 -5.97
N ASP A 321 -27.90 -23.92 -5.45
CA ASP A 321 -29.28 -23.99 -4.96
C ASP A 321 -30.35 -23.91 -6.06
N ASN A 322 -30.00 -23.43 -7.26
CA ASN A 322 -30.94 -23.28 -8.37
C ASN A 322 -30.26 -23.32 -9.74
N LYS A 323 -30.80 -24.16 -10.64
CA LYS A 323 -30.33 -24.33 -12.02
C LYS A 323 -31.36 -23.89 -13.07
N ASP A 324 -32.48 -23.30 -12.66
CA ASP A 324 -33.41 -22.62 -13.57
C ASP A 324 -32.84 -21.24 -13.95
N GLU A 325 -32.31 -21.14 -15.17
CA GLU A 325 -31.75 -19.91 -15.72
C GLU A 325 -32.78 -18.79 -15.84
N GLU A 326 -34.03 -19.09 -16.20
CA GLU A 326 -35.07 -18.07 -16.38
C GLU A 326 -35.50 -17.49 -15.03
N GLN A 327 -35.67 -18.33 -14.02
CA GLN A 327 -35.95 -17.89 -12.66
C GLN A 327 -34.78 -17.08 -12.06
N LEU A 328 -33.53 -17.49 -12.32
CA LEU A 328 -32.35 -16.74 -11.90
C LEU A 328 -32.23 -15.38 -12.60
N LEU A 329 -32.64 -15.27 -13.87
CA LEU A 329 -32.70 -14.01 -14.60
C LEU A 329 -33.77 -13.08 -14.04
N ASP A 330 -34.95 -13.59 -13.66
CA ASP A 330 -35.99 -12.77 -13.01
C ASP A 330 -35.55 -12.31 -11.60
N HIS A 331 -34.92 -13.18 -10.79
CA HIS A 331 -34.34 -12.77 -9.52
C HIS A 331 -33.13 -11.82 -9.68
N LEU A 332 -32.42 -11.87 -10.81
CA LEU A 332 -31.39 -10.90 -11.17
C LEU A 332 -32.01 -9.55 -11.53
N LYS A 333 -33.12 -9.54 -12.27
CA LYS A 333 -33.90 -8.34 -12.55
C LYS A 333 -34.42 -7.71 -11.26
N GLU A 334 -35.01 -8.47 -10.34
CA GLU A 334 -35.47 -7.96 -9.04
C GLU A 334 -34.37 -7.22 -8.26
N LYS A 335 -33.14 -7.75 -8.25
CA LYS A 335 -32.00 -7.09 -7.58
C LYS A 335 -31.63 -5.75 -8.24
N VAL A 336 -31.70 -5.67 -9.57
CA VAL A 336 -31.42 -4.43 -10.31
C VAL A 336 -32.56 -3.42 -10.13
N ASP A 337 -33.82 -3.87 -10.17
CA ASP A 337 -35.00 -3.02 -9.94
C ASP A 337 -35.07 -2.49 -8.49
N MET A 338 -34.41 -3.14 -7.53
CA MET A 338 -34.21 -2.61 -6.16
C MET A 338 -33.05 -1.58 -6.05
N GLY A 339 -32.31 -1.32 -7.14
CA GLY A 339 -31.27 -0.28 -7.22
C GLY A 339 -29.82 -0.76 -7.28
N ALA A 340 -29.55 -2.02 -7.63
CA ALA A 340 -28.19 -2.45 -7.96
C ALA A 340 -27.70 -1.78 -9.27
N THR A 341 -26.48 -1.27 -9.27
CA THR A 341 -25.92 -0.44 -10.35
C THR A 341 -24.91 -1.16 -11.25
N PHE A 342 -24.43 -2.34 -10.85
CA PHE A 342 -23.64 -3.24 -11.70
C PHE A 342 -23.83 -4.72 -11.29
N ILE A 343 -23.39 -5.64 -12.15
CA ILE A 343 -23.43 -7.09 -11.91
C ILE A 343 -22.01 -7.64 -12.02
N VAL A 344 -21.58 -8.47 -11.06
CA VAL A 344 -20.33 -9.27 -11.16
C VAL A 344 -20.73 -10.71 -11.39
N THR A 345 -20.21 -11.39 -12.42
CA THR A 345 -20.53 -12.81 -12.64
C THR A 345 -19.61 -13.72 -11.83
N GLN A 346 -20.15 -14.86 -11.39
CA GLN A 346 -19.35 -16.03 -11.03
C GLN A 346 -18.34 -16.38 -12.15
N MET A 347 -17.23 -17.03 -11.78
CA MET A 347 -16.24 -17.55 -12.72
C MET A 347 -16.84 -18.54 -13.73
N PHE A 348 -16.37 -18.48 -14.97
CA PHE A 348 -16.73 -19.39 -16.06
C PHE A 348 -15.52 -19.65 -16.97
N TYR A 349 -15.63 -20.66 -17.84
CA TYR A 349 -14.63 -20.95 -18.88
C TYR A 349 -15.26 -21.11 -20.29
N ASP A 350 -16.58 -21.29 -20.39
CA ASP A 350 -17.31 -21.23 -21.66
C ASP A 350 -17.68 -19.79 -22.01
N GLY A 351 -16.80 -19.12 -22.77
CA GLY A 351 -16.99 -17.73 -23.20
C GLY A 351 -18.18 -17.51 -24.14
N ASP A 352 -18.56 -18.51 -24.94
CA ASP A 352 -19.72 -18.40 -25.85
C ASP A 352 -21.03 -18.50 -25.06
N ASN A 353 -21.07 -19.37 -24.05
CA ASN A 353 -22.18 -19.43 -23.09
C ASN A 353 -22.35 -18.11 -22.32
N PHE A 354 -21.25 -17.48 -21.90
CA PHE A 354 -21.32 -16.16 -21.27
C PHE A 354 -21.91 -15.08 -22.21
N VAL A 355 -21.48 -15.02 -23.47
CA VAL A 355 -22.04 -14.05 -24.45
C VAL A 355 -23.53 -14.32 -24.71
N ARG A 356 -23.94 -15.60 -24.83
CA ARG A 356 -25.35 -16.01 -24.89
C ARG A 356 -26.14 -15.52 -23.67
N TRP A 357 -25.60 -15.72 -22.47
CA TRP A 357 -26.23 -15.32 -21.21
C TRP A 357 -26.37 -13.79 -21.09
N VAL A 358 -25.35 -13.02 -21.50
CA VAL A 358 -25.42 -11.56 -21.59
C VAL A 358 -26.56 -11.13 -22.51
N GLY A 359 -26.78 -11.82 -23.64
CA GLY A 359 -27.93 -11.61 -24.53
C GLY A 359 -29.26 -11.68 -23.78
N LYS A 360 -29.52 -12.80 -23.09
CA LYS A 360 -30.74 -13.00 -22.27
C LYS A 360 -30.90 -11.96 -21.16
N VAL A 361 -29.81 -11.54 -20.50
CA VAL A 361 -29.84 -10.46 -19.51
C VAL A 361 -30.34 -9.15 -20.14
N ARG A 362 -29.96 -8.83 -21.38
CA ARG A 362 -30.48 -7.66 -22.10
C ARG A 362 -31.93 -7.83 -22.57
N GLU A 363 -32.33 -9.03 -23.00
CA GLU A 363 -33.73 -9.35 -23.37
C GLU A 363 -34.69 -9.15 -22.19
N ARG A 364 -34.26 -9.47 -20.96
CA ARG A 364 -34.99 -9.17 -19.71
C ARG A 364 -34.97 -7.69 -19.31
N GLY A 365 -34.44 -6.79 -20.15
CA GLY A 365 -34.43 -5.35 -19.96
C GLY A 365 -33.39 -4.84 -18.94
N ILE A 366 -32.45 -5.67 -18.51
CA ILE A 366 -31.41 -5.28 -17.55
C ILE A 366 -30.33 -4.50 -18.32
N THR A 367 -30.17 -3.21 -18.01
CA THR A 367 -29.27 -2.29 -18.74
C THR A 367 -27.94 -1.99 -18.03
N VAL A 368 -27.81 -2.34 -16.75
CA VAL A 368 -26.59 -2.08 -15.95
C VAL A 368 -25.33 -2.79 -16.51
N PRO A 369 -24.12 -2.28 -16.25
CA PRO A 369 -22.88 -2.97 -16.59
C PRO A 369 -22.83 -4.41 -16.03
N ILE A 370 -22.29 -5.32 -16.83
CA ILE A 370 -21.99 -6.71 -16.44
C ILE A 370 -20.48 -6.85 -16.46
N ILE A 371 -19.93 -7.33 -15.36
CA ILE A 371 -18.51 -7.55 -15.14
C ILE A 371 -18.26 -9.06 -15.13
N PRO A 372 -17.52 -9.61 -16.11
CA PRO A 372 -17.17 -11.02 -16.17
C PRO A 372 -16.10 -11.35 -15.14
N GLY A 373 -16.37 -12.35 -14.30
CA GLY A 373 -15.40 -12.93 -13.38
C GLY A 373 -14.48 -13.94 -14.09
N ILE A 374 -13.18 -13.67 -14.08
CA ILE A 374 -12.13 -14.44 -14.74
C ILE A 374 -11.22 -15.08 -13.68
N MET A 375 -11.00 -16.40 -13.75
CA MET A 375 -10.00 -17.06 -12.89
C MET A 375 -8.78 -17.52 -13.71
N PRO A 376 -7.58 -16.92 -13.51
CA PRO A 376 -6.34 -17.41 -14.09
C PRO A 376 -5.95 -18.80 -13.59
N ILE A 377 -5.41 -19.63 -14.50
CA ILE A 377 -4.95 -20.99 -14.17
C ILE A 377 -3.57 -20.90 -13.50
N ALA A 378 -3.52 -21.21 -12.20
CA ALA A 378 -2.28 -21.21 -11.41
C ALA A 378 -1.61 -22.59 -11.30
N THR A 379 -2.39 -23.65 -11.12
CA THR A 379 -1.96 -25.07 -11.15
C THR A 379 -3.13 -25.93 -11.65
N TYR A 380 -2.86 -27.07 -12.27
CA TYR A 380 -3.91 -27.93 -12.83
C TYR A 380 -4.86 -28.44 -11.73
N SER A 381 -4.29 -28.81 -10.57
CA SER A 381 -5.02 -29.31 -9.41
C SER A 381 -5.88 -28.25 -8.70
N SER A 382 -5.48 -26.98 -8.74
CA SER A 382 -6.29 -25.87 -8.20
C SER A 382 -7.41 -25.46 -9.16
N PHE A 383 -7.10 -25.41 -10.46
CA PHE A 383 -8.05 -25.17 -11.55
C PHE A 383 -9.22 -26.17 -11.53
N LEU A 384 -8.96 -27.48 -11.65
CA LEU A 384 -10.02 -28.49 -11.65
C LEU A 384 -10.84 -28.50 -10.35
N ARG A 385 -10.19 -28.30 -9.21
CA ARG A 385 -10.89 -28.22 -7.91
C ARG A 385 -11.85 -27.03 -7.85
N ARG A 386 -11.50 -25.89 -8.45
CA ARG A 386 -12.38 -24.71 -8.53
C ARG A 386 -13.49 -24.88 -9.55
N ALA A 387 -13.16 -25.32 -10.77
CA ALA A 387 -14.15 -25.60 -11.81
C ALA A 387 -15.23 -26.59 -11.33
N LYS A 388 -14.81 -27.70 -10.69
CA LYS A 388 -15.75 -28.68 -10.10
C LYS A 388 -16.57 -28.11 -8.95
N HIS A 389 -15.98 -27.28 -8.09
CA HIS A 389 -16.69 -26.70 -6.94
C HIS A 389 -17.77 -25.70 -7.38
N MET A 390 -17.50 -24.88 -8.39
CA MET A 390 -18.45 -23.90 -8.93
C MET A 390 -19.33 -24.48 -10.06
N ASN A 391 -19.25 -25.79 -10.30
CA ASN A 391 -19.95 -26.50 -11.38
C ASN A 391 -19.71 -25.89 -12.79
N CYS A 392 -18.56 -25.24 -13.03
CA CYS A 392 -18.22 -24.61 -14.31
C CYS A 392 -18.00 -25.66 -15.42
N LYS A 393 -18.58 -25.40 -16.59
CA LYS A 393 -18.28 -26.08 -17.84
C LYS A 393 -16.92 -25.60 -18.36
N VAL A 394 -15.92 -26.48 -18.27
CA VAL A 394 -14.62 -26.31 -18.94
C VAL A 394 -14.75 -26.81 -20.39
N PRO A 395 -14.30 -26.04 -21.40
CA PRO A 395 -14.26 -26.53 -22.79
C PRO A 395 -13.35 -27.75 -22.96
N GLU A 396 -13.69 -28.67 -23.87
CA GLU A 396 -12.97 -29.93 -24.03
C GLU A 396 -11.53 -29.73 -24.53
N GLU A 397 -11.31 -28.70 -25.36
CA GLU A 397 -10.00 -28.31 -25.88
C GLU A 397 -9.07 -27.75 -24.80
N TRP A 398 -9.61 -27.10 -23.75
CA TRP A 398 -8.81 -26.70 -22.59
C TRP A 398 -8.31 -27.93 -21.83
N MET A 399 -9.17 -28.94 -21.64
CA MET A 399 -8.75 -30.19 -21.01
C MET A 399 -7.74 -30.95 -21.87
N ALA A 400 -7.94 -31.01 -23.19
CA ALA A 400 -7.00 -31.63 -24.12
C ALA A 400 -5.61 -30.97 -24.10
N ALA A 401 -5.54 -29.65 -23.90
CA ALA A 401 -4.29 -28.90 -23.80
C ALA A 401 -3.59 -29.05 -22.42
N LEU A 402 -4.36 -29.16 -21.32
CA LEU A 402 -3.83 -29.14 -19.95
C LEU A 402 -3.58 -30.53 -19.36
N GLU A 403 -4.34 -31.55 -19.75
CA GLU A 403 -4.19 -32.94 -19.26
C GLU A 403 -2.79 -33.54 -19.49
N PRO A 404 -2.11 -33.34 -20.65
CA PRO A 404 -0.79 -33.92 -20.90
C PRO A 404 0.32 -33.32 -20.01
N ILE A 405 0.14 -32.08 -19.57
CA ILE A 405 1.13 -31.27 -18.83
C ILE A 405 0.79 -31.12 -17.34
N LYS A 406 -0.29 -31.73 -16.86
CA LYS A 406 -0.89 -31.56 -15.51
C LYS A 406 0.02 -31.72 -14.28
N ASN A 407 1.23 -32.26 -14.45
CA ASN A 407 2.24 -32.45 -13.40
C ASN A 407 3.35 -31.40 -13.44
N ASP A 408 3.32 -30.47 -14.39
CA ASP A 408 4.27 -29.35 -14.55
C ASP A 408 3.51 -28.03 -14.39
N ASP A 409 3.57 -27.47 -13.17
CA ASP A 409 2.93 -26.18 -12.84
C ASP A 409 3.62 -24.96 -13.49
N VAL A 410 4.70 -25.13 -14.25
CA VAL A 410 5.25 -24.09 -15.13
C VAL A 410 4.56 -24.16 -16.49
N ALA A 411 4.56 -25.33 -17.13
CA ALA A 411 3.89 -25.55 -18.41
C ALA A 411 2.38 -25.28 -18.34
N VAL A 412 1.71 -25.70 -17.26
CA VAL A 412 0.28 -25.45 -17.04
C VAL A 412 -0.06 -23.96 -16.98
N ARG A 413 0.79 -23.12 -16.39
CA ARG A 413 0.59 -21.66 -16.39
C ARG A 413 0.87 -21.04 -17.76
N GLU A 414 1.89 -21.55 -18.45
CA GLU A 414 2.29 -21.02 -19.77
C GLU A 414 1.27 -21.33 -20.87
N VAL A 415 0.65 -22.51 -20.86
CA VAL A 415 -0.51 -22.83 -21.71
C VAL A 415 -1.78 -22.18 -21.19
N GLY A 416 -2.00 -22.20 -19.87
CA GLY A 416 -3.19 -21.64 -19.22
C GLY A 416 -3.37 -20.13 -19.44
N LYS A 417 -2.28 -19.35 -19.54
CA LYS A 417 -2.38 -17.91 -19.81
C LYS A 417 -3.02 -17.64 -21.19
N GLY A 418 -2.65 -18.44 -22.20
CA GLY A 418 -3.11 -18.27 -23.58
C GLY A 418 -4.60 -18.61 -23.72
N LEU A 419 -5.02 -19.74 -23.14
CA LEU A 419 -6.43 -20.16 -23.08
C LEU A 419 -7.32 -19.09 -22.42
N VAL A 420 -6.89 -18.58 -21.25
CA VAL A 420 -7.62 -17.52 -20.54
C VAL A 420 -7.59 -16.20 -21.33
N ALA A 421 -6.46 -15.83 -21.93
CA ALA A 421 -6.36 -14.62 -22.73
C ALA A 421 -7.23 -14.67 -23.99
N GLU A 422 -7.36 -15.81 -24.67
CA GLU A 422 -8.28 -15.96 -25.82
C GLU A 422 -9.74 -15.75 -25.40
N MET A 423 -10.16 -16.35 -24.28
CA MET A 423 -11.49 -16.10 -23.70
C MET A 423 -11.68 -14.61 -23.36
N CYS A 424 -10.70 -13.96 -22.74
CA CYS A 424 -10.71 -12.53 -22.45
C CYS A 424 -10.83 -11.67 -23.74
N ARG A 425 -10.08 -12.00 -24.80
CA ARG A 425 -10.18 -11.32 -26.11
C ARG A 425 -11.57 -11.50 -26.74
N LYS A 426 -12.17 -12.70 -26.66
CA LYS A 426 -13.55 -12.98 -27.11
C LYS A 426 -14.58 -12.13 -26.37
N ILE A 427 -14.45 -12.01 -25.05
CA ILE A 427 -15.34 -11.19 -24.20
C ILE A 427 -15.24 -9.69 -24.54
N VAL A 428 -14.02 -9.19 -24.75
CA VAL A 428 -13.80 -7.78 -25.15
C VAL A 428 -14.33 -7.50 -26.55
N ALA A 429 -14.19 -8.44 -27.49
CA ALA A 429 -14.80 -8.34 -28.82
C ALA A 429 -16.34 -8.31 -28.79
N ALA A 430 -16.97 -8.84 -27.73
CA ALA A 430 -18.41 -8.70 -27.48
C ALA A 430 -18.82 -7.34 -26.84
N GLY A 431 -17.88 -6.38 -26.72
CA GLY A 431 -18.14 -5.02 -26.23
C GLY A 431 -18.08 -4.85 -24.71
N ILE A 432 -17.47 -5.81 -23.99
CA ILE A 432 -17.28 -5.75 -22.53
C ILE A 432 -15.80 -5.45 -22.25
N HIS A 433 -15.50 -4.16 -22.06
CA HIS A 433 -14.14 -3.65 -21.94
C HIS A 433 -13.53 -3.73 -20.52
N HIS A 434 -14.23 -4.29 -19.54
CA HIS A 434 -13.72 -4.47 -18.18
C HIS A 434 -13.78 -5.94 -17.77
N LEU A 435 -12.69 -6.47 -17.20
CA LEU A 435 -12.60 -7.86 -16.72
C LEU A 435 -12.20 -7.90 -15.24
N HIS A 436 -12.87 -8.73 -14.44
CA HIS A 436 -12.59 -8.86 -13.01
C HIS A 436 -11.84 -10.16 -12.72
N PHE A 437 -10.66 -10.08 -12.11
CA PHE A 437 -9.78 -11.24 -11.93
C PHE A 437 -9.79 -11.78 -10.51
N TYR A 438 -10.21 -13.04 -10.35
CA TYR A 438 -10.12 -13.81 -9.11
C TYR A 438 -8.67 -14.20 -8.82
N THR A 439 -7.93 -13.34 -8.11
CA THR A 439 -6.47 -13.51 -7.92
C THR A 439 -6.12 -14.73 -7.08
N MET A 440 -7.05 -15.25 -6.26
CA MET A 440 -6.78 -16.26 -5.24
C MET A 440 -5.65 -15.86 -4.26
N ASN A 441 -5.45 -14.55 -4.04
CA ASN A 441 -4.31 -13.97 -3.31
C ASN A 441 -2.94 -14.34 -3.93
N LEU A 442 -2.88 -14.54 -5.25
CA LEU A 442 -1.66 -14.82 -6.02
C LEU A 442 -1.50 -13.79 -7.15
N ALA A 443 -0.26 -13.36 -7.40
CA ALA A 443 0.03 -12.37 -8.45
C ALA A 443 0.39 -12.99 -9.80
N GLN A 444 1.11 -14.12 -9.81
CA GLN A 444 1.83 -14.58 -11.01
C GLN A 444 0.92 -14.97 -12.18
N ALA A 445 -0.12 -15.78 -11.95
CA ALA A 445 -1.01 -16.21 -13.03
C ALA A 445 -1.81 -15.03 -13.61
N THR A 446 -2.28 -14.12 -12.76
CA THR A 446 -2.95 -12.88 -13.15
C THR A 446 -2.03 -11.99 -13.98
N ARG A 447 -0.78 -11.78 -13.51
CA ARG A 447 0.26 -11.03 -14.23
C ARG A 447 0.52 -11.62 -15.61
N MET A 448 0.72 -12.93 -15.71
CA MET A 448 0.98 -13.62 -16.99
C MET A 448 -0.17 -13.44 -18.00
N VAL A 449 -1.44 -13.39 -17.54
CA VAL A 449 -2.60 -13.10 -18.40
C VAL A 449 -2.65 -11.63 -18.80
N LEU A 450 -2.30 -10.68 -17.92
CA LEU A 450 -2.23 -9.25 -18.25
C LEU A 450 -1.05 -8.92 -19.18
N GLU A 451 0.06 -9.64 -19.08
CA GLU A 451 1.19 -9.58 -20.01
C GLU A 451 0.79 -10.10 -21.40
N GLU A 452 0.17 -11.30 -21.45
CA GLU A 452 -0.36 -11.91 -22.68
C GLU A 452 -1.43 -11.03 -23.37
N LEU A 453 -2.25 -10.31 -22.59
CA LEU A 453 -3.26 -9.38 -23.12
C LEU A 453 -2.70 -8.03 -23.59
N GLU A 454 -1.42 -7.72 -23.34
CA GLU A 454 -0.81 -6.39 -23.54
C GLU A 454 -1.48 -5.29 -22.66
N TRP A 455 -1.88 -5.67 -21.44
CA TRP A 455 -2.61 -4.82 -20.50
C TRP A 455 -1.80 -4.35 -19.28
N MET A 456 -0.57 -4.85 -19.12
CA MET A 456 0.41 -4.25 -18.23
C MET A 456 0.75 -2.82 -18.68
N PRO A 457 1.11 -1.90 -17.76
CA PRO A 457 1.52 -0.55 -18.12
C PRO A 457 2.80 -0.52 -18.97
N THR A 458 2.84 0.38 -19.95
CA THR A 458 3.98 0.60 -20.86
C THR A 458 4.26 2.09 -21.03
N SER A 459 5.29 2.45 -21.82
CA SER A 459 5.55 3.87 -22.13
C SER A 459 4.43 4.52 -22.96
N ASP A 460 3.70 3.74 -23.75
CA ASP A 460 2.54 4.20 -24.54
C ASP A 460 1.22 4.09 -23.75
N ARG A 461 1.21 3.29 -22.68
CA ARG A 461 0.06 3.04 -21.79
C ARG A 461 0.48 3.14 -20.31
N PRO A 462 0.91 4.33 -19.83
CA PRO A 462 1.31 4.50 -18.43
C PRO A 462 0.10 4.44 -17.49
N VAL A 463 0.34 4.15 -16.20
CA VAL A 463 -0.69 4.28 -15.16
C VAL A 463 -1.06 5.77 -15.03
N LYS A 464 -2.34 6.09 -15.22
CA LYS A 464 -2.85 7.47 -15.23
C LYS A 464 -2.98 8.00 -13.78
N HIS A 465 -1.90 8.52 -13.23
CA HIS A 465 -1.87 9.09 -11.87
C HIS A 465 -2.43 10.53 -11.82
N ALA A 466 -3.24 10.83 -10.79
CA ALA A 466 -3.80 12.17 -10.58
C ALA A 466 -2.78 13.20 -10.03
N LEU A 467 -1.81 12.70 -9.27
CA LEU A 467 -0.75 13.43 -8.54
C LEU A 467 0.56 12.62 -8.67
N PRO A 468 1.75 13.19 -8.43
CA PRO A 468 3.03 12.46 -8.50
C PRO A 468 3.25 11.48 -7.33
N TRP A 469 2.26 11.30 -6.45
CA TRP A 469 2.29 10.36 -5.33
C TRP A 469 0.94 9.66 -5.17
N LYS A 470 0.95 8.52 -4.46
CA LYS A 470 -0.20 7.66 -4.18
C LYS A 470 -1.19 8.37 -3.26
N GLN A 471 -2.27 8.92 -3.83
CA GLN A 471 -3.30 9.62 -3.05
C GLN A 471 -4.04 8.67 -2.10
N SER A 472 -4.38 9.16 -0.91
CA SER A 472 -5.24 8.44 0.02
C SER A 472 -6.70 8.69 -0.34
N LEU A 473 -7.50 7.63 -0.36
CA LEU A 473 -8.92 7.65 -0.75
C LEU A 473 -9.87 7.66 0.46
N ALA A 474 -9.29 7.67 1.67
CA ALA A 474 -10.00 7.70 2.94
C ALA A 474 -10.97 8.90 3.04
N HIS A 475 -12.01 8.74 3.86
CA HIS A 475 -12.99 9.80 4.11
C HIS A 475 -12.30 11.07 4.63
N GLY A 476 -12.70 12.25 4.14
CA GLY A 476 -12.07 13.54 4.46
C GLY A 476 -10.75 13.83 3.71
N ARG A 477 -9.92 12.83 3.38
CA ARG A 477 -8.60 13.04 2.77
C ARG A 477 -8.58 13.11 1.23
N ARG A 478 -9.67 12.75 0.55
CA ARG A 478 -9.76 12.75 -0.94
C ARG A 478 -9.45 14.09 -1.63
N GLU A 479 -9.45 15.21 -0.88
CA GLU A 479 -9.10 16.55 -1.38
C GLU A 479 -7.65 16.97 -1.06
N GLU A 480 -6.87 16.14 -0.37
CA GLU A 480 -5.43 16.34 -0.18
C GLU A 480 -4.71 16.27 -1.53
N ASP A 481 -4.07 17.36 -1.94
CA ASP A 481 -3.36 17.44 -3.23
C ASP A 481 -1.89 17.90 -3.13
N VAL A 482 -1.41 18.31 -1.94
CA VAL A 482 -0.03 18.76 -1.71
C VAL A 482 0.60 18.13 -0.48
N ARG A 483 1.87 17.69 -0.60
CA ARG A 483 2.63 17.03 0.48
C ARG A 483 4.11 17.43 0.53
N PRO A 484 4.80 17.29 1.70
CA PRO A 484 6.24 17.40 1.80
C PRO A 484 6.95 16.22 1.11
N ILE A 485 8.03 16.49 0.37
CA ILE A 485 8.75 15.46 -0.41
C ILE A 485 9.41 14.36 0.44
N PHE A 486 9.64 14.60 1.72
CA PHE A 486 10.45 13.76 2.60
C PHE A 486 9.94 12.31 2.70
N TRP A 487 8.61 12.13 2.77
CA TRP A 487 7.99 10.80 2.85
C TRP A 487 7.71 10.14 1.48
N LYS A 488 8.35 10.60 0.39
CA LYS A 488 8.21 10.00 -0.96
C LYS A 488 8.45 8.48 -0.95
N GLY A 489 9.46 8.01 -0.21
CA GLY A 489 9.76 6.59 -0.02
C GLY A 489 8.99 5.88 1.11
N ARG A 490 8.11 6.59 1.84
CA ARG A 490 7.45 6.12 3.09
C ARG A 490 5.98 6.60 3.20
N ASN A 491 5.22 6.49 2.11
CA ASN A 491 3.82 6.95 2.02
C ASN A 491 2.94 6.44 3.19
N LYS A 492 3.11 5.18 3.60
CA LYS A 492 2.39 4.58 4.73
C LYS A 492 2.62 5.35 6.04
N SER A 493 3.86 5.73 6.31
CA SER A 493 4.24 6.47 7.52
C SER A 493 3.58 7.85 7.56
N TYR A 494 3.71 8.63 6.47
CA TYR A 494 3.03 9.93 6.35
C TYR A 494 1.52 9.80 6.54
N VAL A 495 0.90 8.80 5.90
CA VAL A 495 -0.54 8.57 5.98
C VAL A 495 -1.01 8.34 7.43
N LEU A 496 -0.22 7.61 8.23
CA LEU A 496 -0.49 7.34 9.64
C LEU A 496 -0.21 8.56 10.53
N ARG A 497 0.95 9.22 10.40
CA ARG A 497 1.32 10.41 11.22
C ARG A 497 0.40 11.62 11.03
N THR A 498 -0.44 11.59 10.00
CA THR A 498 -1.42 12.65 9.70
C THR A 498 -2.86 12.16 9.86
N GLN A 499 -3.11 10.90 10.27
CA GLN A 499 -4.45 10.28 10.23
C GLN A 499 -5.47 11.00 11.12
N ASP A 500 -5.00 11.62 12.21
CA ASP A 500 -5.81 12.30 13.21
C ASP A 500 -5.91 13.82 12.95
N TRP A 501 -5.64 14.27 11.71
CA TRP A 501 -5.81 15.67 11.28
C TRP A 501 -7.28 15.93 10.87
N ASP A 502 -7.87 17.02 11.36
CA ASP A 502 -9.25 17.43 11.02
C ASP A 502 -9.40 17.91 9.57
N GLU A 503 -8.38 18.59 9.02
CA GLU A 503 -8.35 19.13 7.66
C GLU A 503 -7.02 18.76 6.96
N PHE A 504 -7.06 18.61 5.63
CA PHE A 504 -5.89 18.24 4.82
C PHE A 504 -5.53 19.34 3.80
N PRO A 505 -4.23 19.65 3.61
CA PRO A 505 -3.79 20.69 2.66
C PRO A 505 -4.26 20.49 1.21
N ASN A 506 -4.84 21.55 0.66
CA ASN A 506 -5.45 21.61 -0.68
C ASN A 506 -4.99 22.91 -1.37
N GLY A 507 -4.40 22.80 -2.56
CA GLY A 507 -3.86 23.88 -3.40
C GLY A 507 -2.57 24.53 -2.88
N ARG A 508 -2.53 24.92 -1.60
CA ARG A 508 -1.32 25.41 -0.93
C ARG A 508 -1.10 24.68 0.38
N TRP A 509 0.15 24.32 0.65
CA TRP A 509 0.55 23.83 1.97
C TRP A 509 0.35 24.95 2.99
N GLY A 510 -0.42 24.65 4.04
CA GLY A 510 -0.81 25.60 5.08
C GLY A 510 0.24 25.76 6.17
N ASP A 511 -0.20 26.21 7.34
CA ASP A 511 0.64 26.30 8.54
C ASP A 511 0.74 24.94 9.23
N SER A 512 1.82 24.20 8.96
CA SER A 512 2.10 22.86 9.51
C SER A 512 2.34 22.83 11.04
N ARG A 513 2.12 23.94 11.75
CA ARG A 513 2.01 23.99 13.22
C ARG A 513 0.63 23.55 13.73
N SER A 514 -0.39 23.46 12.87
CA SER A 514 -1.71 22.92 13.24
C SER A 514 -2.45 22.33 12.03
N PRO A 515 -2.79 21.02 12.04
CA PRO A 515 -2.44 20.03 13.07
C PRO A 515 -0.94 19.65 13.03
N ALA A 516 -0.41 19.15 14.15
CA ALA A 516 0.97 18.64 14.21
C ALA A 516 1.06 17.21 13.64
N PHE A 517 2.23 16.81 13.15
CA PHE A 517 2.52 15.41 12.85
C PHE A 517 2.52 14.57 14.14
N GLY A 518 1.83 13.44 14.12
CA GLY A 518 1.77 12.52 15.24
C GLY A 518 3.11 11.84 15.56
N GLU A 519 3.23 11.43 16.83
CA GLU A 519 4.42 10.79 17.42
C GLU A 519 4.70 9.41 16.84
N LEU A 520 5.98 9.10 16.59
CA LEU A 520 6.41 7.87 15.89
C LEU A 520 5.92 6.59 16.58
N ASP A 521 6.07 6.56 17.90
CA ASP A 521 5.80 5.38 18.74
C ASP A 521 4.29 5.08 18.84
N ALA A 522 3.42 6.06 18.56
CA ALA A 522 1.96 5.90 18.63
C ALA A 522 1.37 5.09 17.46
N TYR A 523 2.03 5.09 16.30
CA TYR A 523 1.56 4.41 15.07
C TYR A 523 2.43 3.20 14.67
N GLY A 524 3.37 2.79 15.53
CA GLY A 524 4.29 1.67 15.26
C GLY A 524 5.26 1.94 14.11
N ILE A 525 5.73 3.18 13.97
CA ILE A 525 6.59 3.60 12.85
C ILE A 525 8.05 3.19 13.13
N GLY A 526 8.61 2.43 12.20
CA GLY A 526 9.98 1.91 12.24
C GLY A 526 10.25 1.07 11.00
N LEU A 527 11.25 0.19 11.07
CA LEU A 527 11.58 -0.71 9.96
C LEU A 527 10.56 -1.84 9.77
N THR A 528 10.23 -2.11 8.51
CA THR A 528 9.47 -3.31 8.10
C THR A 528 10.34 -4.57 8.21
N GLY A 529 9.72 -5.70 8.55
CA GLY A 529 10.38 -7.01 8.61
C GLY A 529 11.16 -7.27 9.92
N THR A 530 11.67 -8.48 10.08
CA THR A 530 12.45 -8.85 11.27
C THR A 530 13.91 -8.43 11.13
N ASN A 531 14.60 -8.28 12.27
CA ASN A 531 16.04 -7.98 12.31
C ASN A 531 16.86 -8.99 11.48
N GLU A 532 16.47 -10.27 11.45
CA GLU A 532 17.10 -11.29 10.63
C GLU A 532 16.86 -11.09 9.12
N GLN A 533 15.62 -10.77 8.72
CA GLN A 533 15.29 -10.44 7.33
C GLN A 533 16.07 -9.20 6.86
N ASN A 534 16.20 -8.18 7.71
CA ASN A 534 16.90 -6.95 7.40
C ASN A 534 18.43 -7.14 7.36
N ARG A 535 19.01 -7.95 8.26
CA ARG A 535 20.41 -8.42 8.11
C ARG A 535 20.62 -9.23 6.83
N LYS A 536 19.69 -10.10 6.44
CA LYS A 536 19.77 -10.88 5.19
C LYS A 536 19.66 -10.00 3.94
N LYS A 537 18.91 -8.89 4.01
CA LYS A 537 18.71 -7.95 2.90
C LYS A 537 19.89 -7.00 2.71
N TRP A 538 20.33 -6.35 3.78
CA TRP A 538 21.35 -5.29 3.74
C TRP A 538 22.75 -5.75 4.14
N GLY A 539 22.90 -6.95 4.72
CA GLY A 539 24.17 -7.45 5.22
C GLY A 539 24.61 -6.80 6.54
N GLU A 540 25.88 -6.98 6.89
CA GLU A 540 26.50 -6.47 8.12
C GLU A 540 27.65 -5.52 7.76
N PRO A 541 27.38 -4.23 7.50
CA PRO A 541 28.39 -3.27 7.06
C PRO A 541 29.37 -2.93 8.20
N LYS A 542 30.67 -2.88 7.91
CA LYS A 542 31.74 -2.67 8.92
C LYS A 542 32.55 -1.40 8.70
N SER A 543 32.37 -0.77 7.54
CA SER A 543 32.91 0.53 7.13
C SER A 543 31.83 1.38 6.48
N VAL A 544 32.03 2.70 6.38
CA VAL A 544 31.15 3.60 5.60
C VAL A 544 31.07 3.14 4.14
N LYS A 545 32.15 2.54 3.62
CA LYS A 545 32.19 1.94 2.27
C LYS A 545 31.19 0.79 2.09
N ASP A 546 30.98 -0.04 3.11
CA ASP A 546 29.97 -1.11 3.03
C ASP A 546 28.55 -0.52 2.98
N ILE A 547 28.29 0.56 3.71
CA ILE A 547 27.01 1.29 3.67
C ILE A 547 26.82 1.93 2.29
N ALA A 548 27.83 2.61 1.75
CA ALA A 548 27.82 3.13 0.39
C ALA A 548 27.50 2.04 -0.65
N ASN A 549 28.10 0.84 -0.52
CA ASN A 549 27.82 -0.30 -1.40
C ASN A 549 26.35 -0.76 -1.31
N ILE A 550 25.70 -0.70 -0.14
CA ILE A 550 24.27 -1.04 0.00
C ILE A 550 23.39 -0.04 -0.76
N PHE A 551 23.70 1.26 -0.67
CA PHE A 551 22.97 2.31 -1.39
C PHE A 551 23.20 2.20 -2.91
N VAL A 552 24.43 1.93 -3.34
CA VAL A 552 24.78 1.64 -4.73
C VAL A 552 23.99 0.45 -5.27
N ARG A 553 23.90 -0.66 -4.52
CA ARG A 553 23.13 -1.85 -4.92
C ARG A 553 21.61 -1.60 -4.99
N TYR A 554 21.07 -0.65 -4.23
CA TYR A 554 19.68 -0.17 -4.41
C TYR A 554 19.53 0.63 -5.70
N LEU A 555 20.47 1.53 -6.01
CA LEU A 555 20.48 2.32 -7.25
C LEU A 555 20.70 1.46 -8.51
N GLU A 556 21.53 0.42 -8.40
CA GLU A 556 21.79 -0.59 -9.43
C GLU A 556 20.66 -1.66 -9.49
N THR A 557 19.56 -1.48 -8.74
CA THR A 557 18.34 -2.33 -8.67
C THR A 557 18.53 -3.78 -8.20
N GLU A 558 19.64 -4.10 -7.54
CA GLU A 558 19.82 -5.39 -6.84
C GLU A 558 19.03 -5.50 -5.53
N LEU A 559 18.55 -4.38 -4.99
CA LEU A 559 17.81 -4.31 -3.73
C LEU A 559 16.50 -3.55 -3.90
N ASP A 560 15.40 -4.14 -3.42
CA ASP A 560 14.05 -3.56 -3.53
C ASP A 560 13.77 -2.42 -2.53
N SER A 561 14.63 -2.17 -1.53
CA SER A 561 14.39 -1.11 -0.52
C SER A 561 15.62 -0.82 0.35
N LEU A 562 15.63 0.37 0.97
CA LEU A 562 16.58 0.85 1.99
C LEU A 562 15.84 1.12 3.32
N PRO A 563 16.53 1.43 4.44
CA PRO A 563 15.86 1.84 5.69
C PRO A 563 14.92 3.05 5.51
N TRP A 564 15.28 3.99 4.64
CA TRP A 564 14.52 5.23 4.36
C TRP A 564 13.53 5.13 3.19
N SER A 565 13.52 4.02 2.43
CA SER A 565 12.64 3.82 1.28
C SER A 565 12.10 2.40 1.27
N GLU A 566 10.78 2.25 1.40
CA GLU A 566 10.08 0.96 1.49
C GLU A 566 9.81 0.33 0.10
N ALA A 567 10.09 1.06 -0.98
CA ALA A 567 9.79 0.65 -2.37
C ALA A 567 11.05 0.61 -3.27
N PRO A 568 11.02 -0.17 -4.38
CA PRO A 568 12.07 -0.16 -5.39
C PRO A 568 12.26 1.21 -6.04
N LEU A 569 13.44 1.42 -6.64
CA LEU A 569 13.73 2.63 -7.42
C LEU A 569 12.76 2.74 -8.61
N THR A 570 12.23 3.94 -8.86
CA THR A 570 11.41 4.25 -10.03
C THR A 570 12.27 4.77 -11.17
N SER A 571 11.80 4.64 -12.42
CA SER A 571 12.46 5.19 -13.61
C SER A 571 12.53 6.72 -13.66
N GLU A 572 11.94 7.41 -12.67
CA GLU A 572 12.16 8.83 -12.43
C GLU A 572 13.64 9.14 -12.09
N ALA A 573 14.35 8.18 -11.49
CA ALA A 573 15.75 8.33 -11.10
C ALA A 573 16.74 8.01 -12.24
N ASP A 574 16.34 7.31 -13.30
CA ASP A 574 17.23 6.91 -14.41
C ASP A 574 18.04 8.07 -15.02
N PRO A 575 17.49 9.30 -15.20
CA PRO A 575 18.24 10.44 -15.75
C PRO A 575 19.33 11.03 -14.84
N ILE A 576 19.45 10.56 -13.58
CA ILE A 576 20.42 11.04 -12.58
C ILE A 576 21.10 9.88 -11.82
N ARG A 577 20.93 8.65 -12.29
CA ARG A 577 21.26 7.43 -11.54
C ARG A 577 22.76 7.24 -11.37
N GLU A 578 23.54 7.54 -12.40
CA GLU A 578 25.00 7.39 -12.37
C GLU A 578 25.65 8.45 -11.47
N GLU A 579 25.08 9.66 -11.42
CA GLU A 579 25.46 10.75 -10.53
C GLU A 579 25.14 10.39 -9.06
N LEU A 580 23.96 9.84 -8.78
CA LEU A 580 23.59 9.30 -7.46
C LEU A 580 24.55 8.17 -7.05
N ILE A 581 24.87 7.24 -7.95
CA ILE A 581 25.86 6.18 -7.72
C ILE A 581 27.24 6.78 -7.41
N GLY A 582 27.66 7.82 -8.14
CA GLY A 582 28.91 8.55 -7.96
C GLY A 582 28.99 9.39 -6.67
N LEU A 583 27.85 9.81 -6.11
CA LEU A 583 27.78 10.44 -4.78
C LEU A 583 27.96 9.39 -3.67
N ASN A 584 27.20 8.30 -3.73
CA ASN A 584 27.26 7.24 -2.71
C ASN A 584 28.66 6.60 -2.66
N LYS A 585 29.28 6.33 -3.83
CA LYS A 585 30.66 5.79 -3.91
C LYS A 585 31.73 6.69 -3.24
N ARG A 586 31.44 7.99 -3.04
CA ARG A 586 32.27 9.00 -2.33
C ARG A 586 31.84 9.25 -0.86
N GLY A 587 30.92 8.45 -0.32
CA GLY A 587 30.42 8.58 1.06
C GLY A 587 29.32 9.63 1.27
N LEU A 588 28.78 10.21 0.20
CA LEU A 588 27.62 11.12 0.25
C LEU A 588 26.35 10.29 0.07
N LEU A 589 25.75 9.86 1.19
CA LEU A 589 24.73 8.81 1.21
C LEU A 589 23.33 9.36 0.90
N THR A 590 22.79 9.05 -0.28
CA THR A 590 21.54 9.65 -0.80
C THR A 590 20.29 8.88 -0.32
N ILE A 591 19.40 9.52 0.44
CA ILE A 591 18.16 8.87 0.92
C ILE A 591 16.90 9.21 0.11
N ASN A 592 16.89 10.34 -0.60
CA ASN A 592 15.75 10.80 -1.40
C ASN A 592 16.22 11.70 -2.57
N SER A 593 15.50 11.73 -3.69
CA SER A 593 15.83 12.58 -4.84
C SER A 593 14.66 12.78 -5.83
N GLN A 594 14.78 13.82 -6.66
CA GLN A 594 14.09 13.92 -7.96
C GLN A 594 14.92 14.76 -8.94
N PRO A 595 14.88 14.46 -10.26
CA PRO A 595 15.56 15.24 -11.28
C PRO A 595 14.86 16.58 -11.55
N ALA A 596 15.55 17.50 -12.23
CA ALA A 596 14.91 18.68 -12.78
C ALA A 596 14.13 18.34 -14.08
N VAL A 597 12.87 18.78 -14.14
CA VAL A 597 11.96 18.56 -15.27
C VAL A 597 11.40 19.91 -15.71
N ASP A 598 11.63 20.23 -16.98
CA ASP A 598 11.21 21.48 -17.61
C ASP A 598 10.14 21.18 -18.66
N GLY A 599 8.88 21.49 -18.34
CA GLY A 599 7.78 21.55 -19.31
C GLY A 599 7.51 20.28 -20.09
N VAL A 600 7.59 19.09 -19.49
CA VAL A 600 7.16 17.85 -20.16
C VAL A 600 5.64 17.72 -20.13
N LYS A 601 5.06 16.95 -21.05
CA LYS A 601 3.60 16.72 -21.10
C LYS A 601 3.12 15.99 -19.84
N SER A 602 1.91 16.32 -19.37
CA SER A 602 1.25 15.58 -18.29
C SER A 602 0.97 14.11 -18.60
N THR A 603 1.03 13.71 -19.88
CA THR A 603 0.92 12.32 -20.34
C THR A 603 2.29 11.64 -20.56
N HIS A 604 3.39 12.22 -20.07
CA HIS A 604 4.73 11.64 -20.18
C HIS A 604 4.84 10.37 -19.31
N PRO A 605 5.39 9.24 -19.80
CA PRO A 605 5.25 7.95 -19.11
C PRO A 605 5.98 7.83 -17.76
N VAL A 606 6.98 8.68 -17.50
CA VAL A 606 7.71 8.71 -16.22
C VAL A 606 7.18 9.85 -15.32
N HIS A 607 7.49 11.11 -15.67
CA HIS A 607 7.13 12.29 -14.85
C HIS A 607 5.67 12.78 -14.99
N GLY A 608 4.84 12.17 -15.85
CA GLY A 608 3.51 12.67 -16.18
C GLY A 608 2.44 12.32 -15.15
N TRP A 609 1.69 13.34 -14.71
CA TRP A 609 0.55 13.22 -13.81
C TRP A 609 -0.51 14.28 -14.10
N GLY A 610 -1.73 14.05 -13.61
CA GLY A 610 -2.85 14.98 -13.74
C GLY A 610 -3.56 14.95 -15.10
N PRO A 611 -4.43 15.95 -15.39
CA PRO A 611 -5.19 16.01 -16.63
C PRO A 611 -4.33 16.02 -17.90
N ALA A 612 -4.77 15.34 -18.96
CA ALA A 612 -4.11 15.33 -20.26
C ALA A 612 -4.03 16.74 -20.89
N ASN A 613 -3.09 16.93 -21.82
CA ASN A 613 -2.76 18.20 -22.50
C ASN A 613 -2.13 19.30 -21.60
N GLY A 614 -1.91 19.02 -20.32
CA GLY A 614 -1.11 19.88 -19.43
C GLY A 614 0.40 19.69 -19.57
N TYR A 615 1.11 20.43 -18.72
CA TYR A 615 2.56 20.44 -18.60
C TYR A 615 2.96 20.30 -17.14
N VAL A 616 4.00 19.52 -16.85
CA VAL A 616 4.50 19.24 -15.50
C VAL A 616 5.98 19.57 -15.38
N TYR A 617 6.38 20.00 -14.18
CA TYR A 617 7.68 20.58 -13.88
C TYR A 617 8.20 20.06 -12.53
N GLN A 618 9.51 19.90 -12.40
CA GLN A 618 10.19 19.51 -11.17
C GLN A 618 11.48 20.34 -11.01
N LYS A 619 11.77 20.82 -9.80
CA LYS A 619 13.11 21.27 -9.40
C LYS A 619 13.98 20.07 -9.05
N ALA A 620 15.27 20.12 -9.37
CA ALA A 620 16.21 19.12 -8.86
C ALA A 620 16.30 19.21 -7.34
N TYR A 621 16.15 18.07 -6.68
CA TYR A 621 16.18 17.93 -5.23
C TYR A 621 16.98 16.68 -4.84
N LEU A 622 17.75 16.80 -3.76
CA LEU A 622 18.54 15.72 -3.21
C LEU A 622 18.52 15.77 -1.68
N GLU A 623 18.41 14.62 -1.04
CA GLU A 623 18.52 14.45 0.41
C GLU A 623 19.64 13.47 0.75
N LEU A 624 20.51 13.89 1.67
CA LEU A 624 21.78 13.25 1.98
C LEU A 624 21.97 13.08 3.50
N LEU A 625 22.61 11.98 3.88
CA LEU A 625 23.37 11.86 5.12
C LEU A 625 24.83 12.21 4.83
N VAL A 626 25.40 13.16 5.58
CA VAL A 626 26.67 13.83 5.28
C VAL A 626 27.61 13.87 6.49
N HIS A 627 28.85 13.42 6.29
CA HIS A 627 29.91 13.47 7.30
C HIS A 627 30.30 14.92 7.65
N PRO A 628 30.54 15.26 8.93
CA PRO A 628 30.86 16.63 9.37
C PRO A 628 31.99 17.33 8.56
N ASP A 629 33.04 16.60 8.20
CA ASP A 629 34.21 17.11 7.45
C ASP A 629 33.87 17.75 6.10
N VAL A 630 32.84 17.25 5.41
CA VAL A 630 32.40 17.77 4.10
C VAL A 630 31.16 18.66 4.19
N TYR A 631 30.39 18.53 5.27
CA TYR A 631 29.18 19.34 5.52
C TYR A 631 29.44 20.84 5.41
N HIS A 632 30.52 21.34 6.03
CA HIS A 632 30.84 22.77 6.04
C HIS A 632 31.17 23.32 4.65
N GLU A 633 31.85 22.55 3.80
CA GLU A 633 32.15 22.93 2.42
C GLU A 633 30.89 22.86 1.54
N ILE A 634 30.01 21.87 1.74
CA ILE A 634 28.72 21.79 1.03
C ILE A 634 27.88 23.05 1.32
N VAL A 635 27.69 23.40 2.59
CA VAL A 635 26.95 24.62 2.97
C VAL A 635 27.63 25.87 2.41
N ALA A 636 28.96 25.99 2.54
CA ALA A 636 29.70 27.12 2.00
C ALA A 636 29.73 27.18 0.46
N ARG A 637 29.32 26.13 -0.26
CA ARG A 637 29.06 26.18 -1.70
C ARG A 637 27.61 26.57 -2.01
N VAL A 638 26.63 26.02 -1.28
CA VAL A 638 25.21 26.39 -1.43
C VAL A 638 25.00 27.87 -1.14
N GLU A 639 25.56 28.40 -0.06
CA GLU A 639 25.41 29.81 0.34
C GLU A 639 26.06 30.80 -0.65
N LYS A 640 26.93 30.32 -1.56
CA LYS A 640 27.49 31.12 -2.66
C LYS A 640 26.63 31.08 -3.93
N ASN A 641 25.66 30.17 -4.03
CA ASN A 641 24.78 30.04 -5.18
C ASN A 641 23.38 30.61 -4.85
N PRO A 642 22.97 31.75 -5.45
CA PRO A 642 21.70 32.38 -5.14
C PRO A 642 20.47 31.54 -5.54
N ASP A 643 20.63 30.59 -6.46
CA ASP A 643 19.55 29.73 -6.94
C ASP A 643 19.35 28.48 -6.07
N MET A 644 20.21 28.23 -5.08
CA MET A 644 20.14 27.02 -4.26
C MET A 644 19.68 27.27 -2.82
N THR A 645 18.71 26.47 -2.38
CA THR A 645 18.18 26.49 -1.01
C THR A 645 18.40 25.15 -0.31
N TYR A 646 18.84 25.17 0.95
CA TYR A 646 19.03 23.98 1.77
C TYR A 646 18.33 24.06 3.13
N TYR A 647 18.07 22.89 3.70
CA TYR A 647 17.81 22.71 5.14
C TYR A 647 18.72 21.59 5.65
N ALA A 648 19.40 21.81 6.78
CA ALA A 648 20.32 20.85 7.38
C ALA A 648 20.22 20.80 8.91
N THR A 649 20.43 19.62 9.48
CA THR A 649 20.39 19.38 10.93
C THR A 649 21.10 18.06 11.30
N THR A 650 21.48 17.88 12.57
CA THR A 650 21.85 16.56 13.10
C THR A 650 20.72 16.03 13.97
N LYS A 651 20.76 14.76 14.40
CA LYS A 651 19.76 14.14 15.26
C LYS A 651 19.32 15.01 16.45
N ASN A 652 20.30 15.60 17.15
CA ASN A 652 20.11 16.48 18.32
C ASN A 652 20.36 17.98 17.99
N GLY A 653 20.40 18.34 16.70
CA GLY A 653 20.81 19.66 16.23
C GLY A 653 19.65 20.65 16.04
N ASN A 654 19.98 21.94 16.10
CA ASN A 654 19.09 22.99 15.63
C ASN A 654 19.12 23.05 14.10
N LEU A 655 17.96 23.36 13.50
CA LEU A 655 17.80 23.54 12.06
C LEU A 655 18.65 24.70 11.55
N LYS A 656 19.38 24.49 10.45
CA LYS A 656 20.11 25.49 9.67
C LYS A 656 19.58 25.52 8.25
N TYR A 657 19.39 26.71 7.68
CA TYR A 657 18.85 26.88 6.34
C TYR A 657 19.20 28.26 5.78
N ASN A 658 19.11 28.42 4.46
CA ASN A 658 19.21 29.71 3.75
C ASN A 658 17.91 30.08 3.00
N ALA A 659 16.85 29.28 3.12
CA ALA A 659 15.53 29.60 2.54
C ALA A 659 15.03 30.97 3.02
N SER A 660 14.67 31.85 2.08
CA SER A 660 14.51 33.28 2.33
C SER A 660 13.22 33.71 3.03
N ASN A 661 12.39 32.74 3.46
CA ASN A 661 11.19 32.87 4.29
C ASN A 661 10.85 31.48 4.86
N ASP A 662 10.06 31.41 5.94
CA ASP A 662 9.44 30.15 6.42
C ASP A 662 8.36 29.58 5.47
N SER A 663 8.13 30.22 4.31
CA SER A 663 7.12 29.80 3.32
C SER A 663 7.56 28.53 2.56
N PRO A 664 6.68 27.54 2.36
CA PRO A 664 7.02 26.33 1.60
C PRO A 664 7.53 26.58 0.18
N ASN A 665 8.63 25.91 -0.18
CA ASN A 665 9.20 25.94 -1.52
C ASN A 665 8.57 24.82 -2.38
N ALA A 666 7.81 25.19 -3.42
CA ALA A 666 7.27 24.22 -4.38
C ALA A 666 8.40 23.63 -5.23
N VAL A 667 8.48 22.30 -5.26
CA VAL A 667 9.49 21.53 -6.01
C VAL A 667 8.90 20.66 -7.12
N THR A 668 7.58 20.42 -7.13
CA THR A 668 6.87 19.82 -8.27
C THR A 668 5.55 20.55 -8.49
N TRP A 669 5.25 20.92 -9.73
CA TRP A 669 4.00 21.60 -10.11
C TRP A 669 3.53 21.26 -11.52
N GLY A 670 2.26 21.52 -11.80
CA GLY A 670 1.60 21.21 -13.06
C GLY A 670 0.62 22.31 -13.48
N VAL A 671 0.65 22.63 -14.77
CA VAL A 671 -0.18 23.64 -15.42
C VAL A 671 -1.10 22.94 -16.42
N PHE A 672 -2.41 23.00 -16.18
CA PHE A 672 -3.40 22.20 -16.90
C PHE A 672 -4.47 23.08 -17.56
N PRO A 673 -4.91 22.80 -18.80
CA PRO A 673 -5.95 23.58 -19.46
C PRO A 673 -7.24 23.64 -18.64
N GLY A 674 -7.70 24.84 -18.31
CA GLY A 674 -8.95 25.05 -17.55
C GLY A 674 -8.87 24.75 -16.05
N LYS A 675 -7.67 24.64 -15.46
CA LYS A 675 -7.44 24.60 -14.02
C LYS A 675 -6.46 25.68 -13.57
N GLU A 676 -6.45 25.95 -12.27
CA GLU A 676 -5.34 26.64 -11.60
C GLU A 676 -4.08 25.75 -11.54
N ILE A 677 -2.95 26.33 -11.10
CA ILE A 677 -1.68 25.61 -10.97
C ILE A 677 -1.75 24.69 -9.75
N VAL A 678 -1.50 23.39 -9.96
CA VAL A 678 -1.42 22.40 -8.88
C VAL A 678 0.05 22.22 -8.52
N GLN A 679 0.41 22.30 -7.24
CA GLN A 679 1.80 22.26 -6.75
C GLN A 679 1.99 21.14 -5.70
N PRO A 680 1.90 19.86 -6.12
CA PRO A 680 1.64 18.75 -5.20
C PRO A 680 2.84 18.32 -4.36
N THR A 681 4.01 18.94 -4.51
CA THR A 681 5.21 18.57 -3.75
C THR A 681 6.01 19.80 -3.34
N ILE A 682 6.27 19.90 -2.03
CA ILE A 682 6.91 21.04 -1.37
C ILE A 682 8.09 20.60 -0.49
N VAL A 683 8.94 21.57 -0.15
CA VAL A 683 10.00 21.48 0.88
C VAL A 683 9.78 22.63 1.86
N GLU A 684 9.69 22.32 3.15
CA GLU A 684 9.54 23.30 4.24
C GLU A 684 10.13 22.78 5.57
N GLY A 685 10.55 23.69 6.45
CA GLY A 685 11.41 23.39 7.60
C GLY A 685 10.76 22.66 8.77
N ILE A 686 9.46 22.86 9.03
CA ILE A 686 8.72 22.20 10.12
C ILE A 686 8.48 20.74 9.75
N SER A 687 7.98 20.48 8.54
CA SER A 687 7.86 19.11 8.01
C SER A 687 9.22 18.41 7.94
N PHE A 688 10.30 19.13 7.60
CA PHE A 688 11.66 18.55 7.62
C PHE A 688 12.12 18.18 9.04
N MET A 689 11.77 18.97 10.06
CA MET A 689 12.06 18.62 11.45
C MET A 689 11.19 17.47 11.96
N ALA A 690 9.91 17.37 11.56
CA ALA A 690 9.07 16.21 11.87
C ALA A 690 9.57 14.93 11.17
N TRP A 691 10.15 15.06 9.97
CA TRP A 691 10.82 13.98 9.24
C TRP A 691 12.16 13.58 9.87
N LYS A 692 13.00 14.54 10.30
CA LYS A 692 14.31 14.32 10.94
C LYS A 692 14.25 13.21 11.98
N ASP A 693 13.28 13.28 12.90
CA ASP A 693 13.15 12.30 13.98
C ASP A 693 12.86 10.88 13.47
N GLU A 694 12.09 10.75 12.38
CA GLU A 694 11.85 9.47 11.70
C GLU A 694 13.11 8.98 10.96
N ALA A 695 13.76 9.87 10.20
CA ALA A 695 14.97 9.54 9.44
C ALA A 695 16.10 9.03 10.35
N PHE A 696 16.30 9.65 11.52
CA PHE A 696 17.29 9.17 12.49
C PHE A 696 16.78 7.97 13.31
N ARG A 697 15.48 7.83 13.60
CA ARG A 697 14.89 6.62 14.21
C ARG A 697 15.14 5.38 13.34
N LEU A 698 14.85 5.45 12.03
CA LEU A 698 15.01 4.33 11.09
C LEU A 698 16.43 3.80 11.02
N GLY A 699 17.44 4.68 11.07
CA GLY A 699 18.84 4.26 11.11
C GLY A 699 19.27 3.68 12.46
N ILE A 700 18.72 4.17 13.58
CA ILE A 700 18.93 3.55 14.90
C ILE A 700 18.27 2.16 14.97
N ASP A 701 17.08 1.99 14.42
CA ASP A 701 16.41 0.69 14.30
C ASP A 701 17.19 -0.26 13.36
N TRP A 702 17.85 0.29 12.32
CA TRP A 702 18.78 -0.49 11.49
C TRP A 702 20.01 -0.94 12.29
N ALA A 703 20.59 -0.07 13.13
CA ALA A 703 21.65 -0.46 14.04
C ALA A 703 21.20 -1.53 15.05
N HIS A 704 19.95 -1.46 15.51
CA HIS A 704 19.30 -2.47 16.36
C HIS A 704 19.03 -3.80 15.66
N CYS A 705 19.19 -3.89 14.33
CA CYS A 705 19.19 -5.18 13.63
C CYS A 705 20.43 -6.03 13.95
N PHE A 706 21.49 -5.44 14.52
CA PHE A 706 22.75 -6.10 14.87
C PHE A 706 22.95 -6.23 16.39
N GLU A 707 23.85 -7.13 16.80
CA GLU A 707 24.15 -7.39 18.22
C GLU A 707 24.78 -6.17 18.92
N ALA A 708 24.54 -6.04 20.22
CA ALA A 708 25.10 -4.98 21.06
C ALA A 708 26.64 -5.01 21.04
N GLY A 709 27.27 -3.87 20.72
CA GLY A 709 28.73 -3.77 20.60
C GLY A 709 29.34 -4.40 19.35
N SER A 710 28.53 -4.92 18.42
CA SER A 710 29.03 -5.36 17.11
C SER A 710 29.54 -4.17 16.27
N PRO A 711 30.59 -4.34 15.44
CA PRO A 711 31.12 -3.24 14.62
C PRO A 711 30.06 -2.55 13.75
N SER A 712 29.14 -3.34 13.18
CA SER A 712 28.04 -2.87 12.34
C SER A 712 27.07 -1.97 13.10
N ARG A 713 26.73 -2.35 14.34
CA ARG A 713 25.89 -1.53 15.22
C ARG A 713 26.57 -0.21 15.56
N THR A 714 27.81 -0.28 16.05
CA THR A 714 28.58 0.91 16.46
C THR A 714 28.80 1.87 15.28
N LEU A 715 29.02 1.37 14.07
CA LEU A 715 29.13 2.17 12.86
C LEU A 715 27.82 2.93 12.56
N VAL A 716 26.68 2.25 12.52
CA VAL A 716 25.39 2.88 12.17
C VAL A 716 24.91 3.81 13.29
N GLU A 717 25.09 3.45 14.57
CA GLU A 717 24.85 4.34 15.71
C GLU A 717 25.72 5.61 15.63
N ARG A 718 27.01 5.50 15.29
CA ARG A 718 27.91 6.65 15.10
C ARG A 718 27.39 7.59 14.01
N ILE A 719 27.09 7.06 12.83
CA ILE A 719 26.55 7.83 11.70
C ILE A 719 25.25 8.55 12.11
N MET A 720 24.33 7.86 12.76
CA MET A 720 23.04 8.44 13.21
C MET A 720 23.16 9.45 14.36
N ASN A 721 24.28 9.48 15.10
CA ASN A 721 24.49 10.45 16.18
C ASN A 721 25.32 11.66 15.74
N GLU A 722 26.23 11.50 14.76
CA GLU A 722 27.23 12.51 14.39
C GLU A 722 26.98 13.19 13.03
N TRP A 723 26.33 12.52 12.08
CA TRP A 723 26.20 13.04 10.72
C TRP A 723 25.04 14.03 10.57
N TYR A 724 25.14 14.89 9.56
CA TYR A 724 24.08 15.81 9.17
C TYR A 724 23.12 15.14 8.20
N LEU A 725 21.82 15.28 8.47
CA LEU A 725 20.78 15.16 7.45
C LEU A 725 20.67 16.53 6.77
N ILE A 726 20.81 16.56 5.44
CA ILE A 726 20.66 17.77 4.63
C ILE A 726 19.82 17.48 3.39
N ASN A 727 18.89 18.38 3.08
CA ASN A 727 18.27 18.45 1.76
C ASN A 727 18.68 19.73 1.03
N ILE A 728 18.81 19.63 -0.30
CA ILE A 728 19.22 20.71 -1.20
C ILE A 728 18.24 20.75 -2.38
N VAL A 729 17.76 21.95 -2.73
CA VAL A 729 16.94 22.26 -3.89
C VAL A 729 17.70 23.22 -4.80
N ASN A 730 17.82 22.88 -6.10
CA ASN A 730 18.13 23.87 -7.12
C ASN A 730 16.83 24.52 -7.60
N ASN A 731 16.70 25.84 -7.48
CA ASN A 731 15.49 26.55 -7.86
C ASN A 731 15.42 26.89 -9.35
N ASP A 732 16.56 26.94 -10.06
CA ASP A 732 16.58 26.97 -11.52
C ASP A 732 16.40 25.55 -12.08
N PHE A 733 15.15 25.21 -12.40
CA PHE A 733 14.76 23.92 -12.96
C PHE A 733 15.20 23.72 -14.43
N HIS A 734 15.76 24.74 -15.10
CA HIS A 734 16.43 24.56 -16.39
C HIS A 734 17.85 23.99 -16.22
N GLN A 735 18.52 24.27 -15.09
CA GLN A 735 19.86 23.77 -14.75
C GLN A 735 19.82 22.35 -14.16
N LYS A 736 19.86 21.34 -15.03
CA LYS A 736 19.69 19.92 -14.65
C LYS A 736 20.84 19.32 -13.84
N THR A 737 22.09 19.70 -14.11
CA THR A 737 23.29 19.11 -13.49
C THR A 737 23.78 19.88 -12.26
N ALA A 738 23.42 21.16 -12.10
CA ALA A 738 24.06 22.09 -11.17
C ALA A 738 24.15 21.60 -9.71
N LEU A 739 23.18 20.80 -9.26
CA LEU A 739 23.19 20.19 -7.92
C LEU A 739 24.31 19.15 -7.76
N PHE A 740 24.64 18.40 -8.81
CA PHE A 740 25.77 17.46 -8.83
C PHE A 740 27.10 18.18 -9.06
N ASP A 741 27.12 19.20 -9.93
CA ASP A 741 28.28 20.06 -10.19
C ASP A 741 28.76 20.76 -8.90
N LEU A 742 27.82 21.25 -8.07
CA LEU A 742 28.06 21.76 -6.72
C LEU A 742 28.85 20.77 -5.84
N LEU A 743 28.55 19.47 -5.97
CA LEU A 743 29.11 18.39 -5.16
C LEU A 743 30.35 17.74 -5.82
N GLU A 744 30.86 18.28 -6.93
CA GLU A 744 32.07 17.76 -7.58
C GLU A 744 33.31 17.88 -6.68
N GLY A 745 34.17 16.86 -6.72
CA GLY A 745 35.43 16.80 -5.95
C GLY A 745 35.28 16.61 -4.43
N LEU A 746 34.04 16.52 -3.91
CA LEU A 746 33.80 16.24 -2.49
C LEU A 746 33.77 14.73 -2.21
N GLU A 747 34.51 14.29 -1.20
CA GLU A 747 34.59 12.87 -0.79
C GLU A 747 34.84 12.80 0.72
N VAL A 748 34.24 11.81 1.39
CA VAL A 748 34.52 11.52 2.80
C VAL A 748 35.90 10.86 2.89
N LYS A 749 36.87 11.59 3.45
CA LYS A 749 38.24 11.09 3.63
C LYS A 749 38.25 9.84 4.52
N GLU A 750 39.14 8.91 4.21
CA GLU A 750 39.41 7.71 5.02
C GLU A 750 38.15 6.84 5.31
N TYR A 751 37.10 6.93 4.47
CA TYR A 751 35.81 6.23 4.68
C TYR A 751 35.90 4.68 4.68
N SER A 752 36.99 4.12 4.17
CA SER A 752 37.38 2.71 4.32
C SER A 752 37.76 2.35 5.76
N ASP A 753 38.35 3.30 6.48
CA ASP A 753 39.03 3.13 7.75
C ASP A 753 38.19 3.67 8.92
N ILE A 754 37.08 4.36 8.62
CA ILE A 754 35.91 4.60 9.51
C ILE A 754 35.20 3.27 9.79
N SER A 755 35.95 2.38 10.45
CA SER A 755 35.54 1.12 11.03
C SER A 755 35.18 1.30 12.51
N ALA A 756 34.67 0.25 13.13
CA ALA A 756 34.44 0.22 14.57
C ALA A 756 35.30 -0.91 15.18
N GLU A 757 36.43 -0.54 15.79
CA GLU A 757 37.14 -1.47 16.68
C GLU A 757 36.23 -1.80 17.88
N PRO A 758 36.09 -3.08 18.27
CA PRO A 758 35.23 -3.46 19.37
C PRO A 758 35.81 -2.96 20.70
N GLN A 759 35.04 -2.17 21.46
CA GLN A 759 35.44 -1.73 22.79
C GLN A 759 35.49 -2.91 23.78
N THR A 760 36.66 -3.51 23.95
CA THR A 760 36.91 -4.51 24.99
C THR A 760 36.95 -3.84 26.36
N ASN A 761 35.86 -3.93 27.12
CA ASN A 761 35.83 -3.49 28.51
C ASN A 761 36.84 -4.27 29.37
N GLY A 762 37.69 -3.57 30.11
CA GLY A 762 38.41 -4.15 31.26
C GLY A 762 39.94 -4.33 31.12
N ALA A 763 40.68 -3.25 30.88
CA ALA A 763 42.10 -3.17 31.22
C ALA A 763 42.34 -2.05 32.23
N VAL A 764 42.25 -2.37 33.54
CA VAL A 764 42.45 -1.40 34.62
C VAL A 764 43.91 -0.95 34.65
N LYS A 765 44.17 0.31 34.26
CA LYS A 765 45.41 1.02 34.59
C LYS A 765 45.21 1.75 35.90
N GLU A 766 45.72 1.19 37.00
CA GLU A 766 45.80 1.90 38.27
C GLU A 766 46.67 3.15 38.12
N GLN A 767 46.17 4.27 38.64
CA GLN A 767 46.95 5.52 38.71
C GLN A 767 47.88 5.47 39.92
N GLN A 768 49.20 5.52 39.69
CA GLN A 768 50.15 5.71 40.79
C GLN A 768 50.06 7.14 41.32
N THR A 769 49.76 7.27 42.61
CA THR A 769 49.81 8.54 43.34
C THR A 769 51.22 8.82 43.87
N ASN A 770 51.67 10.07 43.78
CA ASN A 770 52.99 10.47 44.31
C ASN A 770 52.90 10.75 45.82
N GLY A 771 53.72 10.06 46.62
CA GLY A 771 53.85 10.27 48.06
C GLY A 771 55.25 9.88 48.56
N SER A 772 55.92 10.78 49.26
CA SER A 772 57.36 10.73 49.56
C SER A 772 57.81 9.67 50.58
N ALA A 773 59.05 9.20 50.38
CA ALA A 773 59.88 8.32 51.23
C ALA A 773 60.25 8.97 52.61
N PRO A 774 61.14 8.41 53.50
CA PRO A 774 62.01 7.21 53.35
C PRO A 774 62.24 6.31 54.60
N THR A 775 62.89 5.14 54.43
CA THR A 775 64.12 4.67 55.15
C THR A 775 64.54 3.24 54.74
N ALA A 776 65.71 2.75 55.19
CA ALA A 776 66.47 1.69 54.53
C ALA A 776 66.66 0.35 55.31
N ALA A 777 66.54 -0.77 54.60
CA ALA A 777 67.17 -2.11 54.79
C ALA A 777 66.79 -3.00 53.58
N GLY A 778 67.48 -4.08 53.15
CA GLY A 778 68.73 -4.75 53.55
C GLY A 778 69.23 -5.67 52.39
N LYS A 779 70.35 -6.40 52.54
CA LYS A 779 71.07 -7.05 51.40
C LYS A 779 70.77 -8.56 51.19
N ARG A 780 70.59 -8.94 49.91
CA ARG A 780 71.12 -10.13 49.14
C ARG A 780 71.20 -11.55 49.74
N GLY A 781 70.81 -12.55 48.92
CA GLY A 781 71.31 -13.96 48.89
C GLY A 781 70.22 -15.01 49.14
N SER A 782 69.94 -16.04 48.29
CA SER A 782 70.74 -17.17 47.76
C SER A 782 71.18 -18.18 48.85
N THR A 783 71.01 -19.52 48.76
CA THR A 783 70.97 -20.43 47.57
C THR A 783 70.48 -21.86 47.94
N LEU A 784 70.20 -22.73 46.93
CA LEU A 784 70.15 -24.23 46.97
C LEU A 784 68.94 -24.89 47.71
N PHE A 785 68.55 -26.17 47.51
CA PHE A 785 69.16 -27.37 46.86
C PHE A 785 68.17 -28.21 45.98
N PHE A 786 68.64 -29.34 45.41
CA PHE A 786 67.94 -30.35 44.54
C PHE A 786 66.89 -31.21 45.31
N GLN A 787 66.04 -32.09 44.74
CA GLN A 787 65.90 -32.85 43.45
C GLN A 787 64.36 -33.06 43.18
N GLN A 788 63.77 -33.52 42.05
CA GLN A 788 64.02 -34.69 41.17
C GLN A 788 63.22 -34.62 39.82
N LYS A 789 63.26 -35.68 38.98
CA LYS A 789 62.73 -35.83 37.60
C LYS A 789 61.18 -36.07 37.56
N THR A 790 60.43 -36.16 36.44
CA THR A 790 60.74 -36.64 35.06
C THR A 790 59.65 -36.24 34.02
N PHE A 791 60.05 -35.79 32.80
CA PHE A 791 59.49 -36.03 31.42
C PHE A 791 57.95 -35.99 31.13
N SER A 792 57.40 -35.67 29.94
CA SER A 792 57.84 -35.16 28.60
C SER A 792 56.62 -35.32 27.63
N SER A 793 56.34 -34.59 26.54
CA SER A 793 56.68 -33.30 25.88
C SER A 793 55.56 -33.07 24.81
N GLY A 794 55.50 -32.07 23.90
CA GLY A 794 56.42 -31.02 23.42
C GLY A 794 55.75 -30.19 22.30
N MET A 795 56.51 -29.70 21.31
CA MET A 795 56.05 -28.89 20.15
C MET A 795 56.96 -29.13 18.92
N PHE A 796 56.51 -28.86 17.69
CA PHE A 796 56.89 -27.65 16.91
C PHE A 796 56.31 -27.58 15.47
N LEU A 797 56.50 -26.41 14.85
CA LEU A 797 56.00 -25.97 13.54
C LEU A 797 57.11 -26.03 12.46
N SER A 798 56.75 -26.10 11.16
CA SER A 798 57.27 -25.24 10.06
C SER A 798 57.54 -25.92 8.68
N MET A 799 57.15 -25.20 7.61
CA MET A 799 57.68 -25.09 6.23
C MET A 799 58.17 -26.31 5.38
N ALA A 800 57.34 -26.65 4.38
CA ALA A 800 57.59 -26.44 2.92
C ALA A 800 58.63 -27.26 2.07
N PHE A 801 58.06 -27.88 1.01
CA PHE A 801 58.57 -28.09 -0.37
C PHE A 801 59.50 -29.27 -0.80
N LYS A 802 59.24 -29.73 -2.06
CA LYS A 802 60.03 -30.53 -3.05
C LYS A 802 59.98 -32.09 -3.10
N ARG A 803 59.20 -32.58 -4.10
CA ARG A 803 59.53 -33.49 -5.25
C ARG A 803 60.24 -34.87 -5.10
N GLN A 804 59.51 -35.89 -5.61
CA GLN A 804 59.89 -36.98 -6.56
C GLN A 804 60.75 -38.20 -6.13
N GLY A 805 60.55 -39.32 -6.85
CA GLY A 805 60.92 -40.73 -6.54
C GLY A 805 59.62 -41.57 -6.45
N GLU A 806 59.26 -42.59 -7.25
CA GLU A 806 59.96 -43.60 -8.08
C GLU A 806 60.83 -44.56 -7.25
N GLU A 807 60.70 -45.91 -7.28
CA GLU A 807 59.67 -46.82 -7.88
C GLU A 807 58.93 -47.65 -6.78
N GLU A 808 58.52 -48.94 -6.79
CA GLU A 808 58.67 -50.15 -7.65
C GLU A 808 57.45 -51.12 -7.45
N THR A 809 57.45 -52.33 -8.04
CA THR A 809 56.37 -53.35 -7.98
C THR A 809 56.91 -54.77 -7.75
N ASP A 810 56.15 -55.73 -7.17
CA ASP A 810 55.80 -57.02 -7.85
C ASP A 810 54.80 -57.98 -7.10
N ARG A 811 54.19 -58.87 -7.89
CA ARG A 811 53.36 -60.11 -7.70
C ARG A 811 53.19 -60.83 -6.35
N LYS A 812 51.94 -61.28 -6.12
CA LYS A 812 51.40 -62.69 -6.15
C LYS A 812 49.86 -62.66 -5.93
N GLY A 813 48.98 -63.56 -6.40
CA GLY A 813 49.05 -64.75 -7.26
C GLY A 813 47.62 -65.21 -7.70
N LYS A 814 47.48 -66.17 -8.64
CA LYS A 814 46.21 -66.54 -9.33
C LYS A 814 45.24 -67.44 -8.53
N GLN A 815 43.91 -67.34 -8.76
CA GLN A 815 43.03 -68.47 -9.17
C GLN A 815 41.55 -68.10 -9.49
N ARG A 816 40.99 -68.69 -10.58
CA ARG A 816 39.59 -69.18 -10.81
C ARG A 816 38.36 -68.23 -10.65
N SER A 817 37.15 -68.50 -11.15
CA SER A 817 36.64 -69.17 -12.39
C SER A 817 35.11 -68.95 -12.53
N LYS A 818 34.52 -69.14 -13.73
CA LYS A 818 33.05 -69.07 -13.99
C LYS A 818 32.24 -70.29 -13.49
N CYS A 819 30.97 -70.04 -13.14
CA CYS A 819 29.75 -70.78 -13.56
C CYS A 819 28.57 -69.76 -13.50
N ILE A 820 27.66 -69.60 -14.48
CA ILE A 820 26.60 -70.51 -14.96
C ILE A 820 25.55 -70.71 -13.83
N TYR A 821 24.32 -70.19 -13.93
CA TYR A 821 23.27 -70.69 -14.83
C TYR A 821 22.42 -69.63 -15.57
N LEU A 822 21.52 -70.14 -16.43
CA LEU A 822 20.48 -69.52 -17.25
C LEU A 822 19.17 -70.38 -17.07
N ASN A 823 17.97 -70.10 -17.58
CA ASN A 823 17.47 -69.08 -18.52
C ASN A 823 15.92 -68.91 -18.34
N ASP A 824 15.23 -68.43 -19.39
CA ASP A 824 13.85 -68.79 -19.80
C ASP A 824 12.57 -68.16 -19.18
N THR A 825 11.83 -67.51 -20.09
CA THR A 825 10.36 -67.40 -20.14
C THR A 825 9.78 -68.66 -20.84
N PRO A 826 8.45 -68.91 -21.00
CA PRO A 826 7.28 -68.06 -20.76
C PRO A 826 6.10 -68.79 -20.05
N ILE A 827 4.89 -68.20 -20.04
CA ILE A 827 3.60 -68.80 -20.52
C ILE A 827 2.40 -67.88 -20.19
N GLN A 828 1.35 -67.93 -21.03
CA GLN A 828 0.07 -67.22 -20.87
C GLN A 828 -0.91 -67.97 -19.96
N THR A 829 -1.92 -67.28 -19.43
CA THR A 829 -3.32 -67.77 -19.49
C THR A 829 -4.33 -66.62 -19.43
N ASP A 830 -5.52 -66.84 -19.99
CA ASP A 830 -6.54 -65.84 -20.31
C ASP A 830 -7.67 -65.70 -19.28
N HIS A 831 -8.62 -64.80 -19.62
CA HIS A 831 -10.02 -64.64 -19.16
C HIS A 831 -10.23 -63.56 -18.06
N LYS A 832 -10.99 -62.48 -18.30
CA LYS A 832 -12.42 -62.34 -18.71
C LYS A 832 -13.34 -63.11 -17.74
N PHE A 833 -14.33 -62.52 -17.07
CA PHE A 833 -15.40 -61.67 -17.60
C PHE A 833 -16.24 -61.01 -16.48
N LEU A 834 -17.04 -60.00 -16.86
CA LEU A 834 -18.40 -59.66 -16.38
C LEU A 834 -18.68 -59.12 -14.94
N PHE A 835 -19.41 -57.98 -14.96
CA PHE A 835 -20.41 -57.47 -14.01
C PHE A 835 -21.57 -58.49 -13.75
N PRO A 836 -22.62 -58.27 -12.89
CA PRO A 836 -23.09 -56.99 -12.32
C PRO A 836 -23.77 -56.98 -10.90
N ASN A 837 -24.22 -55.78 -10.51
CA ASN A 837 -25.44 -55.39 -9.74
C ASN A 837 -25.75 -55.82 -8.28
N GLU A 838 -26.04 -54.78 -7.49
CA GLU A 838 -27.26 -54.53 -6.67
C GLU A 838 -27.91 -55.63 -5.77
N LYS A 839 -27.96 -55.38 -4.46
CA LYS A 839 -29.14 -54.90 -3.67
C LYS A 839 -28.73 -54.72 -2.19
N LYS A 840 -29.09 -53.69 -1.42
CA LYS A 840 -30.39 -53.03 -1.08
C LYS A 840 -31.16 -53.80 0.01
N MET A 841 -31.57 -53.08 1.09
CA MET A 841 -32.63 -53.44 2.08
C MET A 841 -32.29 -54.55 3.13
N VAL A 842 -32.81 -54.58 4.39
CA VAL A 842 -33.55 -53.59 5.23
C VAL A 842 -33.70 -54.09 6.71
N ARG A 843 -34.00 -53.19 7.69
CA ARG A 843 -34.54 -53.46 9.07
C ARG A 843 -33.63 -54.25 10.07
N GLU A 844 -33.91 -54.36 11.38
CA GLU A 844 -35.04 -53.86 12.22
C GLU A 844 -34.60 -53.38 13.64
N ASN A 845 -35.56 -52.90 14.43
CA ASN A 845 -35.44 -52.20 15.72
C ASN A 845 -34.93 -53.05 16.90
N TYR A 846 -34.43 -52.39 17.96
CA TYR A 846 -34.80 -52.67 19.35
C TYR A 846 -34.74 -51.40 20.21
N THR A 847 -35.58 -51.29 21.25
CA THR A 847 -35.81 -50.04 22.01
C THR A 847 -35.76 -50.20 23.54
N ASN A 848 -35.32 -49.11 24.20
CA ASN A 848 -35.68 -48.63 25.55
C ASN A 848 -35.01 -49.16 26.84
N ASN A 849 -34.29 -48.21 27.47
CA ASN A 849 -34.44 -47.73 28.87
C ASN A 849 -33.67 -48.32 30.07
N GLN A 850 -32.81 -47.44 30.63
CA GLN A 850 -32.63 -47.07 32.06
C GLN A 850 -32.30 -48.18 33.10
N ARG A 851 -31.33 -48.03 34.03
CA ARG A 851 -31.03 -46.83 34.85
C ARG A 851 -29.57 -46.76 35.38
N ALA A 852 -29.03 -45.54 35.38
CA ALA A 852 -28.29 -44.84 36.46
C ALA A 852 -27.00 -45.40 37.13
N ARG A 853 -26.11 -44.43 37.47
CA ARG A 853 -24.87 -44.50 38.27
C ARG A 853 -23.68 -45.19 37.55
N SER A 854 -22.46 -44.65 37.54
CA SER A 854 -21.85 -43.59 38.38
C SER A 854 -20.98 -42.62 37.57
N PHE A 855 -20.87 -41.37 38.03
CA PHE A 855 -19.77 -40.48 37.63
C PHE A 855 -18.47 -40.87 38.34
N ASN A 856 -17.33 -40.69 37.68
CA ASN A 856 -16.08 -40.41 38.37
C ASN A 856 -15.18 -39.55 37.46
N THR A 857 -15.01 -38.28 37.80
CA THR A 857 -14.18 -37.33 37.05
C THR A 857 -12.90 -37.10 37.83
N VAL A 858 -11.74 -37.31 37.21
CA VAL A 858 -10.45 -36.85 37.75
C VAL A 858 -10.04 -35.56 37.04
N TYR A 859 -9.89 -34.52 37.83
CA TYR A 859 -9.38 -33.20 37.47
C TYR A 859 -7.99 -33.02 38.09
N LEU A 860 -7.15 -32.16 37.52
CA LEU A 860 -6.25 -31.23 38.23
C LEU A 860 -5.69 -30.26 37.16
N GLN A 861 -6.02 -28.97 37.02
CA GLN A 861 -6.44 -27.88 37.93
C GLN A 861 -5.25 -27.01 38.40
N SER A 862 -5.23 -25.76 37.93
CA SER A 862 -4.50 -24.66 38.57
C SER A 862 -5.32 -24.11 39.74
N GLN A 863 -4.72 -23.99 40.93
CA GLN A 863 -5.40 -23.41 42.10
C GLN A 863 -5.08 -21.93 42.30
N ILE A 864 -6.09 -21.18 42.77
CA ILE A 864 -5.91 -19.99 43.60
C ILE A 864 -6.17 -20.42 45.04
N ASN A 865 -5.38 -19.92 45.99
CA ASN A 865 -5.51 -20.25 47.41
C ASN A 865 -6.24 -19.13 48.16
N LEU A 866 -7.05 -19.47 49.16
CA LEU A 866 -7.90 -18.53 49.91
C LEU A 866 -7.87 -18.83 51.42
N GLY A 867 -7.97 -17.78 52.24
CA GLY A 867 -8.10 -17.89 53.69
C GLY A 867 -9.10 -16.88 54.25
N SER A 868 -10.22 -17.41 54.76
CA SER A 868 -10.96 -17.00 56.00
C SER A 868 -10.87 -15.53 56.48
N THR A 869 -11.95 -14.83 56.87
CA THR A 869 -13.24 -15.31 57.43
C THR A 869 -14.32 -14.20 57.60
N VAL A 870 -15.56 -14.60 57.91
CA VAL A 870 -16.62 -13.88 58.69
C VAL A 870 -17.51 -12.80 58.02
N SER A 871 -18.82 -13.10 57.95
CA SER A 871 -20.04 -12.24 57.98
C SER A 871 -20.27 -11.13 56.93
N SER A 872 -21.51 -10.76 56.55
CA SER A 872 -22.82 -11.44 56.61
C SER A 872 -23.90 -10.71 55.78
N ASN A 873 -25.00 -11.41 55.50
CA ASN A 873 -26.38 -10.90 55.32
C ASN A 873 -26.84 -10.12 54.06
N TYR A 874 -27.74 -10.81 53.33
CA TYR A 874 -29.09 -10.37 52.88
C TYR A 874 -29.35 -9.61 51.55
N THR A 875 -30.16 -10.30 50.71
CA THR A 875 -31.24 -9.80 49.80
C THR A 875 -30.97 -8.84 48.63
N SER A 876 -30.86 -9.44 47.43
CA SER A 876 -31.79 -9.28 46.28
C SER A 876 -32.45 -7.92 45.97
N GLY A 877 -32.26 -7.40 44.74
CA GLY A 877 -33.12 -6.34 44.19
C GLY A 877 -32.74 -5.82 42.79
N VAL A 878 -33.33 -6.41 41.75
CA VAL A 878 -33.59 -5.93 40.37
C VAL A 878 -33.06 -4.55 39.89
N PHE A 879 -32.38 -4.58 38.73
CA PHE A 879 -32.28 -3.61 37.59
C PHE A 879 -33.28 -2.42 37.50
N PRO A 880 -33.05 -1.36 36.66
CA PRO A 880 -32.11 -1.28 35.52
C PRO A 880 -31.29 0.03 35.32
N THR A 881 -30.40 0.01 34.31
CA THR A 881 -29.93 1.13 33.42
C THR A 881 -29.42 2.45 34.03
N TRP A 882 -28.16 2.76 33.70
CA TRP A 882 -27.87 3.54 32.49
C TRP A 882 -27.01 2.70 31.54
#